data_AF-A0A8H3BDJ6-F1
#
_entry.id   AF-A0A8H3BDJ6-F1
#
_cell.length_a   1.000
_cell.length_b   1.000
_cell.length_c   1.000
_cell.angle_alpha   90.00
_cell.angle_beta   90.00
_cell.angle_gamma   90.00
#
_symmetry.space_group_name_H-M   'P 1'
#
loop_
_entity.id
_entity.type
_entity.pdbx_description
1 polymer ?
#
loop_
_entity_poly.entity_id
_entity_poly.type
_entity_poly.pdbx_seq_one_letter_code
_entity_poly.pdbx_strand_id
1 'polypeptide(L)'
;MAAVKTLPTEVSKVGAEGTVKLFGRWETQDVECKDISLTDYIQTRHAVYLPHTAGRYAKKQFKKAQMPIVERLVDSLMMKGRNNGKKLMAVRIVAHAFEIIHLLTDQNPIQVLVDAVVNTGPREDSTRIGSQGTVRRQAVDVSPLRRVNQSIALLTIGTRESAFRNVKSVAECLADELINAAKGSSNSYAIKKKDELERVAKSNRTSAETGNNDDDDLKSYRVRSKQRESQCCMSSQQTAKPSLQGVRIKARKGAVKAQAKHEPSVFRDQLYKQLEPVQPGDFEGYTKELVTAGGTLEYLKYADTLFEILIVGGLLQPGGNFLDDGAKSPFSIANVSEPVQVDEVRKYVEVFNKLIRRYKYLQRPLEESSLPTLMQYMHRWPAEQTDKVAIATGLMISQGLASASCLQSLTKDSAALNVVTSIFRVILAEQSMEHLSGLLKKGGIKDLLLFFPPSKRTADDLLTHFKNANLPQVAEWYTKKQSSALKTQLVAQLKEMCENEEPPESIIAAIKEHQAAVPEAELVQVIWQGLMASVDWSARADQIEGLALREVTKYAPIIEPFCNTGKSQVALINVVQVYCYDDTRIIKAFPQILKVLYNKDCVSSQAIIYWFQKGAKAQGKQHFLKASEPLVKFLQAQEDESDEEEE
;
A
#
# COMPACT_ATOMS: atom_id res chain seq x y z
N MET A 1 10.96 20.56 -45.15
CA MET A 1 9.62 19.92 -45.13
C MET A 1 9.75 18.57 -44.46
N ALA A 2 9.31 18.44 -43.21
CA ALA A 2 9.38 17.18 -42.48
C ALA A 2 8.43 16.17 -43.13
N ALA A 3 8.92 14.96 -43.39
CA ALA A 3 8.14 13.86 -43.92
C ALA A 3 6.91 13.64 -43.03
N VAL A 4 5.72 13.79 -43.62
CA VAL A 4 4.45 13.40 -43.01
C VAL A 4 4.57 11.90 -42.72
N LYS A 5 4.73 11.53 -41.45
CA LYS A 5 4.63 10.14 -41.01
C LYS A 5 3.20 9.67 -41.32
N THR A 6 3.03 8.99 -42.45
CA THR A 6 1.78 8.32 -42.79
C THR A 6 1.55 7.24 -41.73
N LEU A 7 0.45 7.38 -40.98
CA LEU A 7 0.04 6.37 -40.02
C LEU A 7 -0.18 5.04 -40.76
N PRO A 8 0.16 3.89 -40.14
CA PRO A 8 -0.13 2.58 -40.71
C PRO A 8 -1.59 2.51 -41.20
N THR A 9 -1.81 1.84 -42.34
CA THR A 9 -3.12 1.76 -43.02
C THR A 9 -4.22 1.24 -42.10
N GLU A 10 -3.90 0.32 -41.18
CA GLU A 10 -4.84 -0.20 -40.18
C GLU A 10 -5.29 0.86 -39.17
N VAL A 11 -4.36 1.69 -38.69
CA VAL A 11 -4.65 2.79 -37.74
C VAL A 11 -5.46 3.89 -38.44
N SER A 12 -5.15 4.16 -39.71
CA SER A 12 -5.89 5.11 -40.53
C SER A 12 -7.32 4.64 -40.83
N LYS A 13 -7.54 3.33 -41.03
CA LYS A 13 -8.89 2.74 -41.21
C LYS A 13 -9.76 2.87 -39.96
N VAL A 14 -9.22 2.57 -38.77
CA VAL A 14 -9.96 2.69 -37.49
C VAL A 14 -10.33 4.16 -37.21
N GLY A 15 -9.45 5.11 -37.55
CA GLY A 15 -9.74 6.54 -37.41
C GLY A 15 -10.80 7.06 -38.39
N ALA A 16 -10.96 6.44 -39.56
CA ALA A 16 -11.91 6.86 -40.61
C ALA A 16 -13.35 6.41 -40.36
N GLU A 17 -13.57 5.33 -39.61
CA GLU A 17 -14.91 4.77 -39.33
C GLU A 17 -15.74 5.58 -38.32
N GLY A 18 -15.15 6.55 -37.61
CA GLY A 18 -15.85 7.47 -36.68
C GLY A 18 -16.54 6.83 -35.47
N THR A 19 -16.58 5.49 -35.39
CA THR A 19 -17.23 4.73 -34.31
C THR A 19 -16.18 4.08 -33.41
N VAL A 20 -16.37 4.18 -32.08
CA VAL A 20 -15.45 3.58 -31.11
C VAL A 20 -15.81 2.10 -30.91
N LYS A 21 -14.93 1.20 -31.36
CA LYS A 21 -15.08 -0.25 -31.19
C LYS A 21 -14.17 -0.77 -30.08
N LEU A 22 -14.69 -1.63 -29.21
CA LEU A 22 -13.91 -2.27 -28.16
C LEU A 22 -12.91 -3.26 -28.79
N PHE A 23 -11.65 -3.18 -28.37
CA PHE A 23 -10.52 -3.88 -28.99
C PHE A 23 -10.36 -3.62 -30.50
N GLY A 24 -10.96 -2.54 -31.02
CA GLY A 24 -10.99 -2.24 -32.44
C GLY A 24 -11.85 -3.20 -33.28
N ARG A 25 -12.62 -4.09 -32.65
CA ARG A 25 -13.38 -5.15 -33.33
C ARG A 25 -14.85 -5.20 -32.97
N TRP A 26 -15.19 -5.00 -31.69
CA TRP A 26 -16.55 -5.20 -31.19
C TRP A 26 -17.31 -3.90 -31.04
N GLU A 27 -18.47 -3.83 -31.70
CA GLU A 27 -19.38 -2.69 -31.59
C GLU A 27 -20.21 -2.79 -30.30
N THR A 28 -20.48 -1.63 -29.70
CA THR A 28 -21.22 -1.53 -28.42
C THR A 28 -22.65 -1.00 -28.58
N GLN A 29 -23.01 -0.56 -29.79
CA GLN A 29 -24.30 0.08 -30.06
C GLN A 29 -25.46 -0.94 -30.05
N ASP A 30 -25.23 -2.14 -30.60
CA ASP A 30 -26.24 -3.19 -30.71
C ASP A 30 -26.42 -4.03 -29.44
N VAL A 31 -25.78 -3.62 -28.32
CA VAL A 31 -25.82 -4.39 -27.07
C VAL A 31 -26.99 -3.93 -26.21
N GLU A 32 -27.99 -4.79 -26.08
CA GLU A 32 -29.22 -4.54 -25.33
C GLU A 32 -29.29 -5.36 -24.04
N CYS A 33 -29.79 -4.74 -22.97
CA CYS A 33 -30.05 -5.43 -21.70
C CYS A 33 -31.53 -5.82 -21.61
N LYS A 34 -31.81 -7.13 -21.62
CA LYS A 34 -33.18 -7.69 -21.56
C LYS A 34 -33.91 -7.40 -20.24
N ASP A 35 -33.19 -7.24 -19.13
CA ASP A 35 -33.78 -6.98 -17.79
C ASP A 35 -33.81 -5.47 -17.50
N ILE A 36 -35.01 -4.89 -17.49
CA ILE A 36 -35.25 -3.46 -17.25
C ILE A 36 -34.66 -2.95 -15.93
N SER A 37 -34.55 -3.81 -14.91
CA SER A 37 -34.02 -3.42 -13.60
C SER A 37 -32.51 -3.21 -13.60
N LEU A 38 -31.80 -3.74 -14.61
CA LEU A 38 -30.35 -3.72 -14.70
C LEU A 38 -29.82 -2.70 -15.71
N THR A 39 -30.69 -2.14 -16.56
CA THR A 39 -30.32 -1.21 -17.65
C THR A 39 -29.46 -0.04 -17.17
N ASP A 40 -29.82 0.61 -16.05
CA ASP A 40 -29.06 1.76 -15.51
C ASP A 40 -27.77 1.36 -14.76
N TYR A 41 -27.58 0.06 -14.50
CA TYR A 41 -26.46 -0.48 -13.72
C TYR A 41 -25.44 -1.26 -14.55
N ILE A 42 -25.74 -1.48 -15.84
CA ILE A 42 -24.88 -2.10 -16.84
C ILE A 42 -24.59 -1.05 -17.92
N GLN A 43 -23.42 -0.43 -17.86
CA GLN A 43 -23.04 0.58 -18.83
C GLN A 43 -22.51 -0.05 -20.12
N THR A 44 -23.30 0.05 -21.20
CA THR A 44 -22.92 -0.33 -22.58
C THR A 44 -22.76 0.88 -23.50
N ARG A 45 -23.48 1.99 -23.23
CA ARG A 45 -23.53 3.19 -24.09
C ARG A 45 -22.23 4.00 -24.16
N HIS A 46 -21.32 3.84 -23.19
CA HIS A 46 -20.01 4.49 -23.22
C HIS A 46 -18.99 3.56 -23.86
N ALA A 47 -18.83 3.68 -25.17
CA ALA A 47 -17.86 2.93 -25.94
C ALA A 47 -16.42 3.33 -25.56
N VAL A 48 -15.55 2.33 -25.38
CA VAL A 48 -14.13 2.51 -25.07
C VAL A 48 -13.30 1.58 -25.94
N TYR A 49 -12.13 2.02 -26.40
CA TYR A 49 -11.23 1.17 -27.19
C TYR A 49 -10.63 0.04 -26.36
N LEU A 50 -10.26 0.33 -25.11
CA LEU A 50 -9.68 -0.62 -24.18
C LEU A 50 -10.35 -0.48 -22.80
N PRO A 51 -10.62 -1.58 -22.08
CA PRO A 51 -11.21 -1.55 -20.75
C PRO A 51 -10.17 -1.17 -19.67
N HIS A 52 -9.49 -0.04 -19.86
CA HIS A 52 -8.46 0.50 -18.97
C HIS A 52 -8.53 2.04 -18.93
N THR A 53 -9.50 2.59 -18.20
CA THR A 53 -9.82 4.04 -18.24
C THR A 53 -9.28 4.85 -17.06
N ALA A 54 -8.70 4.19 -16.04
CA ALA A 54 -8.23 4.82 -14.79
C ALA A 54 -9.28 5.73 -14.11
N GLY A 55 -10.57 5.46 -14.33
CA GLY A 55 -11.67 6.27 -13.82
C GLY A 55 -11.81 6.19 -12.30
N ARG A 56 -12.07 7.35 -11.66
CA ARG A 56 -12.27 7.47 -10.21
C ARG A 56 -13.70 7.11 -9.80
N TYR A 57 -14.09 5.85 -9.99
CA TYR A 57 -15.45 5.36 -9.75
C TYR A 57 -15.80 5.10 -8.28
N ALA A 58 -14.79 4.94 -7.40
CA ALA A 58 -14.99 4.65 -5.98
C ALA A 58 -15.30 5.88 -5.11
N LYS A 59 -15.08 7.11 -5.62
CA LYS A 59 -15.22 8.35 -4.82
C LYS A 59 -16.66 8.69 -4.42
N LYS A 60 -17.67 8.17 -5.14
CA LYS A 60 -19.09 8.45 -4.87
C LYS A 60 -19.90 7.15 -4.92
N GLN A 61 -20.86 7.03 -4.01
CA GLN A 61 -21.85 5.94 -3.99
C GLN A 61 -22.62 5.96 -5.33
N PHE A 62 -22.67 4.83 -6.04
CA PHE A 62 -23.25 4.64 -7.40
C PHE A 62 -22.45 5.10 -8.61
N LYS A 63 -21.34 5.84 -8.48
CA LYS A 63 -20.50 6.17 -9.65
C LYS A 63 -19.90 4.93 -10.33
N LYS A 64 -19.77 3.82 -9.58
CA LYS A 64 -19.41 2.49 -10.10
C LYS A 64 -20.37 1.95 -11.17
N ALA A 65 -21.65 2.35 -11.17
CA ALA A 65 -22.63 1.90 -12.16
C ALA A 65 -22.30 2.42 -13.58
N GLN A 66 -21.69 3.61 -13.67
CA GLN A 66 -21.30 4.25 -14.93
C GLN A 66 -20.02 3.66 -15.54
N MET A 67 -19.32 2.78 -14.83
CA MET A 67 -18.11 2.13 -15.35
C MET A 67 -18.49 1.10 -16.43
N PRO A 68 -17.79 1.06 -17.57
CA PRO A 68 -18.01 0.06 -18.60
C PRO A 68 -18.02 -1.36 -18.01
N ILE A 69 -19.03 -2.17 -18.38
CA ILE A 69 -19.22 -3.49 -17.77
C ILE A 69 -18.01 -4.41 -17.96
N VAL A 70 -17.34 -4.32 -19.11
CA VAL A 70 -16.11 -5.07 -19.43
C VAL A 70 -14.97 -4.67 -18.50
N GLU A 71 -14.83 -3.39 -18.17
CA GLU A 71 -13.80 -2.92 -17.22
C GLU A 71 -14.05 -3.46 -15.80
N ARG A 72 -15.32 -3.57 -15.39
CA ARG A 72 -15.69 -4.18 -14.09
C ARG A 72 -15.31 -5.66 -14.03
N LEU A 73 -15.45 -6.38 -15.14
CA LEU A 73 -15.01 -7.78 -15.26
C LEU A 73 -13.48 -7.89 -15.15
N VAL A 74 -12.75 -7.08 -15.92
CA VAL A 74 -11.28 -7.01 -15.88
C VAL A 74 -10.77 -6.73 -14.46
N ASP A 75 -11.35 -5.75 -13.77
CA ASP A 75 -10.93 -5.38 -12.42
C ASP A 75 -11.17 -6.52 -11.40
N SER A 76 -12.18 -7.35 -11.62
CA SER A 76 -12.49 -8.50 -10.75
C SER A 76 -11.58 -9.71 -11.02
N LEU A 77 -11.01 -9.82 -12.23
CA LEU A 77 -10.06 -10.88 -12.59
C LEU A 77 -8.69 -10.69 -11.92
N MET A 78 -8.23 -9.44 -11.73
CA MET A 78 -6.92 -9.12 -11.15
C MET A 78 -6.85 -9.22 -9.61
N MET A 79 -7.71 -9.99 -8.97
CA MET A 79 -7.73 -10.20 -7.51
C MET A 79 -6.92 -11.45 -7.09
N LYS A 80 -6.80 -11.65 -5.77
CA LYS A 80 -6.15 -12.80 -5.08
C LYS A 80 -4.61 -12.75 -5.07
N GLY A 81 -4.06 -11.72 -4.43
CA GLY A 81 -2.66 -11.68 -4.01
C GLY A 81 -1.71 -11.45 -5.19
N ARG A 82 -1.14 -12.52 -5.74
CA ARG A 82 -0.13 -12.49 -6.82
C ARG A 82 -0.60 -11.81 -8.12
N ASN A 83 -1.90 -11.61 -8.29
CA ASN A 83 -2.51 -10.99 -9.46
C ASN A 83 -2.92 -9.53 -9.24
N ASN A 84 -2.81 -9.01 -8.01
CA ASN A 84 -3.20 -7.65 -7.66
C ASN A 84 -2.44 -6.63 -8.54
N GLY A 85 -3.17 -5.72 -9.17
CA GLY A 85 -2.62 -4.64 -9.99
C GLY A 85 -2.20 -5.04 -11.40
N LYS A 86 -2.24 -6.33 -11.77
CA LYS A 86 -1.87 -6.82 -13.11
C LYS A 86 -2.98 -6.61 -14.15
N LYS A 87 -3.47 -5.37 -14.28
CA LYS A 87 -4.62 -5.03 -15.13
C LYS A 87 -4.36 -5.32 -16.60
N LEU A 88 -3.15 -5.03 -17.12
CA LEU A 88 -2.79 -5.35 -18.51
C LEU A 88 -2.93 -6.84 -18.84
N MET A 89 -2.52 -7.72 -17.93
CA MET A 89 -2.68 -9.17 -18.09
C MET A 89 -4.16 -9.56 -18.09
N ALA A 90 -4.98 -8.97 -17.23
CA ALA A 90 -6.42 -9.21 -17.19
C ALA A 90 -7.13 -8.71 -18.47
N VAL A 91 -6.73 -7.56 -19.02
CA VAL A 91 -7.24 -7.06 -20.31
C VAL A 91 -6.94 -8.04 -21.44
N ARG A 92 -5.71 -8.59 -21.50
CA ARG A 92 -5.35 -9.62 -22.50
C ARG A 92 -6.17 -10.90 -22.37
N ILE A 93 -6.40 -11.38 -21.14
CA ILE A 93 -7.25 -12.56 -20.88
C ILE A 93 -8.67 -12.33 -21.42
N VAL A 94 -9.26 -11.15 -21.16
CA VAL A 94 -10.60 -10.82 -21.65
C VAL A 94 -10.64 -10.68 -23.17
N ALA A 95 -9.61 -10.11 -23.79
CA ALA A 95 -9.50 -10.02 -25.25
C ALA A 95 -9.54 -11.42 -25.89
N HIS A 96 -8.72 -12.36 -25.42
CA HIS A 96 -8.71 -13.74 -25.92
C HIS A 96 -10.02 -14.48 -25.62
N ALA A 97 -10.60 -14.29 -24.43
CA ALA A 97 -11.89 -14.91 -24.11
C ALA A 97 -13.01 -14.42 -25.04
N PHE A 98 -13.02 -13.14 -25.42
CA PHE A 98 -14.01 -12.58 -26.34
C PHE A 98 -13.84 -13.11 -27.77
N GLU A 99 -12.60 -13.32 -28.22
CA GLU A 99 -12.33 -14.00 -29.49
C GLU A 99 -12.89 -15.43 -29.49
N ILE A 100 -12.62 -16.20 -28.43
CA ILE A 100 -13.13 -17.57 -28.28
C ILE A 100 -14.67 -17.58 -28.27
N ILE A 101 -15.30 -16.68 -27.53
CA ILE A 101 -16.77 -16.58 -27.47
C ILE A 101 -17.36 -16.33 -28.87
N HIS A 102 -16.78 -15.40 -29.62
CA HIS A 102 -17.26 -15.11 -30.97
C HIS A 102 -17.11 -16.32 -31.88
N LEU A 103 -15.94 -16.97 -31.88
CA LEU A 103 -15.69 -18.16 -32.70
C LEU A 103 -16.62 -19.35 -32.39
N LEU A 104 -17.10 -19.46 -31.14
CA LEU A 104 -17.97 -20.56 -30.71
C LEU A 104 -19.47 -20.23 -30.82
N THR A 105 -19.86 -18.96 -30.82
CA THR A 105 -21.27 -18.56 -30.74
C THR A 105 -21.76 -17.70 -31.89
N ASP A 106 -20.84 -17.17 -32.70
CA ASP A 106 -21.06 -16.16 -33.76
C ASP A 106 -21.81 -14.90 -33.30
N GLN A 107 -21.93 -14.70 -31.98
CA GLN A 107 -22.58 -13.54 -31.38
C GLN A 107 -21.55 -12.50 -30.96
N ASN A 108 -22.01 -11.28 -30.73
CA ASN A 108 -21.19 -10.25 -30.11
C ASN A 108 -20.85 -10.68 -28.66
N PRO A 109 -19.56 -10.85 -28.31
CA PRO A 109 -19.16 -11.33 -26.99
C PRO A 109 -19.57 -10.36 -25.86
N ILE A 110 -19.75 -9.07 -26.16
CA ILE A 110 -20.26 -8.10 -25.18
C ILE A 110 -21.73 -8.41 -24.83
N GLN A 111 -22.54 -8.82 -25.81
CA GLN A 111 -23.93 -9.26 -25.56
C GLN A 111 -23.96 -10.51 -24.70
N VAL A 112 -23.10 -11.50 -25.01
CA VAL A 112 -22.97 -12.73 -24.21
C VAL A 112 -22.59 -12.41 -22.76
N LEU A 113 -21.66 -11.46 -22.54
CA LEU A 113 -21.33 -11.00 -21.20
C LEU A 113 -22.52 -10.36 -20.49
N VAL A 114 -23.28 -9.49 -21.16
CA VAL A 114 -24.47 -8.85 -20.57
C VAL A 114 -25.52 -9.89 -20.20
N ASP A 115 -25.82 -10.83 -21.10
CA ASP A 115 -26.78 -11.91 -20.86
C ASP A 115 -26.32 -12.82 -19.69
N ALA A 116 -25.03 -13.16 -19.63
CA ALA A 116 -24.45 -13.90 -18.51
C ALA A 116 -24.61 -13.16 -17.18
N VAL A 117 -24.40 -11.84 -17.17
CA VAL A 117 -24.54 -11.02 -15.96
C VAL A 117 -26.00 -10.96 -15.49
N VAL A 118 -26.94 -10.78 -16.42
CA VAL A 118 -28.38 -10.75 -16.14
C VAL A 118 -28.84 -12.07 -15.53
N ASN A 119 -28.41 -13.20 -16.11
CA ASN A 119 -28.84 -14.54 -15.70
C ASN A 119 -28.28 -14.97 -14.34
N THR A 120 -27.05 -14.58 -14.01
CA THR A 120 -26.33 -15.01 -12.78
C THR A 120 -26.56 -14.10 -11.57
N GLY A 121 -27.21 -12.95 -11.73
CA GLY A 121 -27.48 -12.03 -10.62
C GLY A 121 -28.63 -12.50 -9.72
N PRO A 122 -28.41 -12.85 -8.43
CA PRO A 122 -29.45 -13.38 -7.54
C PRO A 122 -30.46 -12.30 -7.16
N ARG A 123 -31.75 -12.57 -7.37
CA ARG A 123 -32.85 -11.63 -7.11
C ARG A 123 -33.18 -11.53 -5.62
N GLU A 124 -33.00 -12.64 -4.90
CA GLU A 124 -33.24 -12.74 -3.47
C GLU A 124 -32.04 -13.36 -2.75
N ASP A 125 -31.82 -12.95 -1.50
CA ASP A 125 -30.76 -13.47 -0.63
C ASP A 125 -31.29 -13.56 0.81
N SER A 126 -30.54 -14.21 1.70
CA SER A 126 -30.93 -14.36 3.11
C SER A 126 -30.01 -13.57 4.05
N THR A 127 -30.57 -12.61 4.76
CA THR A 127 -29.85 -11.82 5.76
C THR A 127 -30.03 -12.39 7.16
N ARG A 128 -29.06 -12.14 8.03
CA ARG A 128 -29.08 -12.57 9.43
C ARG A 128 -29.79 -11.50 10.27
N ILE A 129 -30.86 -11.86 10.96
CA ILE A 129 -31.62 -10.98 11.86
C ILE A 129 -31.71 -11.62 13.25
N GLY A 130 -31.44 -10.84 14.30
CA GLY A 130 -31.55 -11.31 15.67
C GLY A 130 -31.05 -10.27 16.67
N SER A 131 -31.51 -10.37 17.92
CA SER A 131 -31.03 -9.62 19.07
C SER A 131 -30.81 -10.61 20.22
N GLN A 132 -29.71 -10.44 20.97
CA GLN A 132 -29.41 -11.18 22.21
C GLN A 132 -29.54 -12.72 22.11
N GLY A 133 -28.59 -13.36 21.43
CA GLY A 133 -28.38 -14.82 21.47
C GLY A 133 -29.18 -15.66 20.48
N THR A 134 -30.35 -15.20 20.01
CA THR A 134 -31.12 -15.91 18.97
C THR A 134 -30.99 -15.22 17.62
N VAL A 135 -30.57 -15.99 16.61
CA VAL A 135 -30.26 -15.49 15.27
C VAL A 135 -30.97 -16.34 14.22
N ARG A 136 -31.78 -15.71 13.37
CA ARG A 136 -32.45 -16.35 12.24
C ARG A 136 -32.04 -15.76 10.89
N ARG A 137 -32.28 -16.50 9.82
CA ARG A 137 -32.11 -16.03 8.44
C ARG A 137 -33.47 -15.56 7.91
N GLN A 138 -33.51 -14.35 7.36
CA GLN A 138 -34.69 -13.76 6.74
C GLN A 138 -34.41 -13.54 5.26
N ALA A 139 -35.33 -13.96 4.40
CA ALA A 139 -35.28 -13.66 2.97
C ALA A 139 -35.49 -12.15 2.71
N VAL A 140 -34.65 -11.57 1.86
CA VAL A 140 -34.71 -10.15 1.46
C VAL A 140 -34.38 -10.00 -0.03
N ASP A 141 -34.97 -8.98 -0.65
CA ASP A 141 -34.69 -8.63 -2.04
C ASP A 141 -33.30 -8.03 -2.21
N VAL A 142 -32.67 -8.30 -3.36
CA VAL A 142 -31.31 -7.83 -3.68
C VAL A 142 -31.36 -6.64 -4.63
N SER A 143 -30.63 -5.57 -4.29
CA SER A 143 -30.56 -4.38 -5.14
C SER A 143 -29.91 -4.66 -6.51
N PRO A 144 -30.31 -3.97 -7.60
CA PRO A 144 -29.73 -4.14 -8.94
C PRO A 144 -28.20 -4.01 -8.99
N LEU A 145 -27.64 -3.01 -8.30
CA LEU A 145 -26.18 -2.84 -8.23
C LEU A 145 -25.50 -4.04 -7.55
N ARG A 146 -26.12 -4.61 -6.51
CA ARG A 146 -25.61 -5.81 -5.84
C ARG A 146 -25.74 -7.05 -6.72
N ARG A 147 -26.85 -7.20 -7.47
CA ARG A 147 -27.02 -8.26 -8.49
C ARG A 147 -25.85 -8.27 -9.47
N VAL A 148 -25.52 -7.13 -10.07
CA VAL A 148 -24.40 -7.02 -11.02
C VAL A 148 -23.06 -7.32 -10.34
N ASN A 149 -22.80 -6.77 -9.14
CA ASN A 149 -21.54 -7.00 -8.44
C ASN A 149 -21.35 -8.48 -8.05
N GLN A 150 -22.41 -9.13 -7.60
CA GLN A 150 -22.37 -10.53 -7.16
C GLN A 150 -22.24 -11.46 -8.36
N SER A 151 -22.94 -11.18 -9.46
CA SER A 151 -22.79 -11.89 -10.73
C SER A 151 -21.33 -11.89 -11.22
N ILE A 152 -20.72 -10.70 -11.35
CA ILE A 152 -19.31 -10.59 -11.80
C ILE A 152 -18.36 -11.32 -10.85
N ALA A 153 -18.60 -11.23 -9.53
CA ALA A 153 -17.81 -11.94 -8.54
C ALA A 153 -17.93 -13.48 -8.72
N LEU A 154 -19.14 -14.01 -8.88
CA LEU A 154 -19.38 -15.43 -9.06
C LEU A 154 -18.75 -15.96 -10.36
N LEU A 155 -18.91 -15.24 -11.47
CA LEU A 155 -18.31 -15.58 -12.76
C LEU A 155 -16.77 -15.66 -12.67
N THR A 156 -16.15 -14.65 -12.07
CA THR A 156 -14.68 -14.59 -11.93
C THR A 156 -14.12 -15.58 -10.91
N ILE A 157 -14.89 -15.92 -9.86
CA ILE A 157 -14.52 -16.99 -8.91
C ILE A 157 -14.58 -18.34 -9.61
N GLY A 158 -15.69 -18.66 -10.28
CA GLY A 158 -15.86 -19.92 -11.01
C GLY A 158 -14.82 -20.13 -12.10
N THR A 159 -14.52 -19.07 -12.86
CA THR A 159 -13.43 -19.07 -13.85
C THR A 159 -12.08 -19.38 -13.21
N ARG A 160 -11.75 -18.72 -12.09
CA ARG A 160 -10.46 -18.87 -11.41
C ARG A 160 -10.29 -20.26 -10.81
N GLU A 161 -11.35 -20.80 -10.19
CA GLU A 161 -11.35 -22.13 -9.60
C GLU A 161 -11.21 -23.21 -10.68
N SER A 162 -11.89 -23.05 -11.82
CA SER A 162 -11.82 -23.99 -12.95
C SER A 162 -10.45 -24.00 -13.64
N ALA A 163 -9.76 -22.86 -13.68
CA ALA A 163 -8.43 -22.73 -14.24
C ALA A 163 -7.31 -23.12 -13.25
N PHE A 164 -7.60 -23.22 -11.95
CA PHE A 164 -6.57 -23.49 -10.95
C PHE A 164 -6.12 -24.96 -11.02
N ARG A 165 -4.81 -25.17 -11.28
CA ARG A 165 -4.21 -26.51 -11.45
C ARG A 165 -4.86 -27.33 -12.58
N ASN A 166 -5.31 -26.63 -13.63
CA ASN A 166 -5.85 -27.22 -14.84
C ASN A 166 -4.99 -26.83 -16.06
N VAL A 167 -5.02 -27.63 -17.11
CA VAL A 167 -4.31 -27.38 -18.38
C VAL A 167 -5.00 -26.27 -19.18
N LYS A 168 -6.34 -26.18 -19.09
CA LYS A 168 -7.11 -25.12 -19.74
C LYS A 168 -6.66 -23.74 -19.29
N SER A 169 -6.50 -22.83 -20.24
CA SER A 169 -6.13 -21.45 -19.93
C SER A 169 -7.27 -20.71 -19.22
N VAL A 170 -6.92 -19.62 -18.53
CA VAL A 170 -7.93 -18.77 -17.86
C VAL A 170 -8.89 -18.14 -18.87
N ALA A 171 -8.42 -17.83 -20.09
CA ALA A 171 -9.24 -17.26 -21.15
C ALA A 171 -10.29 -18.25 -21.66
N GLU A 172 -9.91 -19.51 -21.88
CA GLU A 172 -10.83 -20.59 -22.26
C GLU A 172 -11.85 -20.86 -21.14
N CYS A 173 -11.41 -20.94 -19.88
CA CYS A 173 -12.31 -21.14 -18.75
C CYS A 173 -13.30 -19.97 -18.60
N LEU A 174 -12.87 -18.73 -18.89
CA LEU A 174 -13.73 -17.55 -18.85
C LEU A 174 -14.78 -17.60 -19.98
N ALA A 175 -14.38 -17.99 -21.19
CA ALA A 175 -15.28 -18.16 -22.32
C ALA A 175 -16.33 -19.24 -22.04
N ASP A 176 -15.90 -20.41 -21.56
CA ASP A 176 -16.79 -21.52 -21.17
C ASP A 176 -17.80 -21.07 -20.10
N GLU A 177 -17.35 -20.37 -19.05
CA GLU A 177 -18.22 -19.90 -17.97
C GLU A 177 -19.23 -18.85 -18.46
N LEU A 178 -18.81 -17.90 -19.30
CA LEU A 178 -19.70 -16.87 -19.86
C LEU A 178 -20.75 -17.46 -20.82
N ILE A 179 -20.37 -18.37 -21.72
CA ILE A 179 -21.30 -19.02 -22.64
C ILE A 179 -22.34 -19.84 -21.87
N ASN A 180 -21.90 -20.62 -20.88
CA ASN A 180 -22.81 -21.42 -20.07
C ASN A 180 -23.75 -20.54 -19.23
N ALA A 181 -23.24 -19.46 -18.64
CA ALA A 181 -24.05 -18.51 -17.89
C ALA A 181 -25.07 -17.76 -18.76
N ALA A 182 -24.69 -17.36 -19.98
CA ALA A 182 -25.59 -16.71 -20.93
C ALA A 182 -26.74 -17.62 -21.36
N LYS A 183 -26.49 -18.94 -21.49
CA LYS A 183 -27.52 -19.95 -21.76
C LYS A 183 -28.35 -20.35 -20.53
N GLY A 184 -27.98 -19.88 -19.33
CA GLY A 184 -28.62 -20.30 -18.08
C GLY A 184 -28.35 -21.77 -17.72
N SER A 185 -27.24 -22.33 -18.21
CA SER A 185 -26.89 -23.73 -17.97
C SER A 185 -26.48 -23.96 -16.52
N SER A 186 -26.98 -25.04 -15.94
CA SER A 186 -26.57 -25.50 -14.61
C SER A 186 -25.10 -25.94 -14.57
N ASN A 187 -24.38 -26.01 -15.69
CA ASN A 187 -22.94 -26.32 -15.68
C ASN A 187 -22.09 -25.13 -15.20
N SER A 188 -22.58 -23.90 -15.32
CA SER A 188 -21.90 -22.71 -14.81
C SER A 188 -21.87 -22.70 -13.29
N TYR A 189 -20.71 -22.39 -12.71
CA TYR A 189 -20.57 -22.19 -11.28
C TYR A 189 -21.47 -21.05 -10.78
N ALA A 190 -21.52 -19.96 -11.53
CA ALA A 190 -22.28 -18.78 -11.16
C ALA A 190 -23.79 -19.04 -11.10
N ILE A 191 -24.35 -19.80 -12.06
CA ILE A 191 -25.77 -20.19 -12.05
C ILE A 191 -26.07 -21.10 -10.86
N LYS A 192 -25.27 -22.16 -10.64
CA LYS A 192 -25.45 -23.06 -9.48
C LYS A 192 -25.49 -22.28 -8.16
N LYS A 193 -24.57 -21.33 -7.97
CA LYS A 193 -24.49 -20.54 -6.74
C LYS A 193 -25.65 -19.56 -6.58
N LYS A 194 -26.10 -18.94 -7.68
CA LYS A 194 -27.28 -18.08 -7.67
C LYS A 194 -28.53 -18.87 -7.29
N ASP A 195 -28.76 -20.02 -7.92
CA ASP A 195 -29.93 -20.87 -7.65
C ASP A 195 -29.90 -21.43 -6.22
N GLU A 196 -28.72 -21.78 -5.70
CA GLU A 196 -28.52 -22.18 -4.30
C GLU A 196 -28.94 -21.06 -3.33
N LEU A 197 -28.50 -19.82 -3.57
CA LEU A 197 -28.85 -18.67 -2.74
C LEU A 197 -30.35 -18.36 -2.78
N GLU A 198 -30.95 -18.36 -3.97
CA GLU A 198 -32.39 -18.11 -4.14
C GLU A 198 -33.24 -19.24 -3.51
N ARG A 199 -32.78 -20.50 -3.60
CA ARG A 199 -33.43 -21.64 -2.93
C ARG A 199 -33.39 -21.51 -1.41
N VAL A 200 -32.26 -21.12 -0.85
CA VAL A 200 -32.11 -20.88 0.60
C VAL A 200 -32.98 -19.69 1.04
N ALA A 201 -33.01 -18.60 0.27
CA ALA A 201 -33.90 -17.48 0.53
C ALA A 201 -35.38 -17.92 0.52
N LYS A 202 -35.80 -18.67 -0.50
CA LYS A 202 -37.16 -19.24 -0.60
C LYS A 202 -37.53 -20.10 0.60
N SER A 203 -36.62 -20.97 1.07
CA SER A 203 -36.85 -21.82 2.26
C SER A 203 -37.00 -21.01 3.55
N ASN A 204 -36.32 -19.87 3.66
CA ASN A 204 -36.42 -19.01 4.84
C ASN A 204 -37.65 -18.09 4.82
N ARG A 205 -38.40 -18.06 3.71
CA ARG A 205 -39.64 -17.30 3.59
C ARG A 205 -40.78 -17.96 4.39
N THR A 206 -40.90 -19.29 4.29
CA THR A 206 -41.95 -20.09 4.93
C THR A 206 -41.79 -20.21 6.44
N SER A 207 -40.55 -20.24 6.96
CA SER A 207 -40.29 -20.36 8.41
C SER A 207 -40.64 -19.09 9.20
N ALA A 208 -40.90 -17.98 8.53
CA ALA A 208 -41.34 -16.74 9.17
C ALA A 208 -42.87 -16.70 9.38
N GLU A 209 -43.64 -17.47 8.61
CA GLU A 209 -45.11 -17.49 8.67
C GLU A 209 -45.64 -18.46 9.73
N THR A 210 -44.93 -19.55 10.04
CA THR A 210 -45.35 -20.56 11.04
C THR A 210 -45.06 -20.21 12.50
N GLY A 211 -44.43 -19.05 12.77
CA GLY A 211 -44.00 -18.63 14.11
C GLY A 211 -44.88 -17.60 14.80
N ASN A 212 -45.94 -17.11 14.15
CA ASN A 212 -46.80 -16.05 14.69
C ASN A 212 -48.26 -16.51 14.70
N ASN A 213 -48.64 -17.31 15.69
CA ASN A 213 -50.02 -17.32 16.21
C ASN A 213 -50.16 -16.25 17.30
N ASP A 214 -49.74 -15.02 16.98
CA ASP A 214 -50.07 -13.80 17.71
C ASP A 214 -50.67 -12.85 16.68
N ASP A 215 -51.92 -13.13 16.32
CA ASP A 215 -52.81 -12.23 15.61
C ASP A 215 -53.05 -10.99 16.49
N ASP A 216 -52.40 -9.86 16.19
CA ASP A 216 -53.02 -8.54 16.45
C ASP A 216 -52.44 -7.33 15.70
N ASP A 217 -51.21 -7.35 15.14
CA ASP A 217 -50.61 -6.12 14.59
C ASP A 217 -50.62 -5.96 13.04
N LEU A 218 -51.15 -6.92 12.28
CA LEU A 218 -51.06 -6.90 10.80
C LEU A 218 -52.28 -6.32 10.05
N LYS A 219 -53.33 -5.86 10.75
CA LYS A 219 -54.50 -5.21 10.09
C LYS A 219 -54.27 -3.75 9.67
N SER A 220 -53.17 -3.12 10.10
CA SER A 220 -52.88 -1.70 9.82
C SER A 220 -52.21 -1.44 8.45
N TYR A 221 -51.44 -2.38 7.90
CA TYR A 221 -50.67 -2.15 6.67
C TYR A 221 -51.36 -2.59 5.37
N ARG A 222 -52.42 -3.41 5.44
CA ARG A 222 -53.10 -3.96 4.25
C ARG A 222 -54.11 -3.01 3.59
N VAL A 223 -54.39 -1.86 4.22
CA VAL A 223 -55.31 -0.84 3.70
C VAL A 223 -54.60 0.21 2.83
N ARG A 224 -53.26 0.32 2.88
CA ARG A 224 -52.49 1.33 2.14
C ARG A 224 -51.97 0.92 0.76
N SER A 225 -52.01 -0.36 0.40
CA SER A 225 -51.58 -0.83 -0.93
C SER A 225 -52.71 -0.77 -1.97
N LYS A 226 -53.98 -0.90 -1.56
CA LYS A 226 -55.14 -0.84 -2.47
C LYS A 226 -55.55 0.57 -2.94
N GLN A 227 -54.88 1.62 -2.45
CA GLN A 227 -55.16 3.02 -2.82
C GLN A 227 -54.11 3.64 -3.76
N ARG A 228 -53.05 2.93 -4.13
CA ARG A 228 -51.99 3.46 -5.02
C ARG A 228 -51.98 2.89 -6.44
N GLU A 229 -52.87 1.97 -6.76
CA GLU A 229 -53.01 1.42 -8.12
C GLU A 229 -54.05 2.15 -9.00
N SER A 230 -54.71 3.20 -8.47
CA SER A 230 -55.80 3.89 -9.18
C SER A 230 -55.57 5.40 -9.39
N GLN A 231 -54.32 5.85 -9.47
CA GLN A 231 -54.03 7.26 -9.72
C GLN A 231 -52.74 7.48 -10.54
N CYS A 232 -52.70 6.91 -11.74
CA CYS A 232 -51.80 7.35 -12.80
C CYS A 232 -52.62 7.66 -14.06
N CYS A 233 -53.40 8.74 -14.00
CA CYS A 233 -53.98 9.41 -15.15
C CYS A 233 -54.12 10.91 -14.83
N MET A 234 -53.35 11.71 -15.56
CA MET A 234 -53.52 13.13 -15.91
C MET A 234 -54.18 14.09 -14.89
N SER A 235 -53.40 15.06 -14.39
CA SER A 235 -53.61 16.51 -14.62
C SER A 235 -52.82 17.36 -13.62
N SER A 236 -52.26 18.44 -14.14
CA SER A 236 -51.51 19.47 -13.44
C SER A 236 -52.44 20.45 -12.73
N GLN A 237 -52.35 20.56 -11.40
CA GLN A 237 -52.72 21.78 -10.68
C GLN A 237 -52.06 21.82 -9.30
N GLN A 238 -51.39 22.94 -9.01
CA GLN A 238 -50.76 23.23 -7.73
C GLN A 238 -51.82 23.68 -6.71
N THR A 239 -51.93 22.97 -5.59
CA THR A 239 -52.62 23.47 -4.39
C THR A 239 -51.72 23.33 -3.16
N ALA A 240 -51.62 24.42 -2.39
CA ALA A 240 -50.77 24.57 -1.22
C ALA A 240 -51.09 23.54 -0.13
N LYS A 241 -50.06 22.97 0.50
CA LYS A 241 -50.19 21.95 1.55
C LYS A 241 -50.57 22.60 2.90
N PRO A 242 -51.53 22.04 3.66
CA PRO A 242 -51.82 22.49 5.02
C PRO A 242 -50.68 22.07 5.98
N SER A 243 -50.37 22.93 6.95
CA SER A 243 -49.36 22.64 7.97
C SER A 243 -49.95 21.77 9.08
N LEU A 244 -49.32 20.63 9.35
CA LEU A 244 -49.64 19.77 10.48
C LEU A 244 -48.86 20.27 11.71
N GLN A 245 -49.43 21.20 12.45
CA GLN A 245 -49.05 21.38 13.86
C GLN A 245 -49.63 20.20 14.66
N GLY A 246 -48.78 19.49 15.42
CA GLY A 246 -49.24 18.56 16.46
C GLY A 246 -48.58 17.18 16.52
N VAL A 247 -47.71 16.79 15.58
CA VAL A 247 -46.99 15.50 15.70
C VAL A 247 -45.51 15.76 15.97
N ARG A 248 -45.09 15.63 17.23
CA ARG A 248 -43.66 15.48 17.57
C ARG A 248 -43.17 14.14 17.06
N ILE A 249 -42.70 14.12 15.81
CA ILE A 249 -41.96 12.99 15.27
C ILE A 249 -40.67 12.88 16.07
N LYS A 250 -40.54 11.84 16.90
CA LYS A 250 -39.25 11.46 17.50
C LYS A 250 -38.34 11.04 16.35
N ALA A 251 -37.54 11.97 15.85
CA ALA A 251 -36.48 11.68 14.89
C ALA A 251 -35.52 10.64 15.50
N ARG A 252 -35.06 9.68 14.69
CA ARG A 252 -34.02 8.71 15.10
C ARG A 252 -32.84 9.50 15.68
N LYS A 253 -32.26 9.05 16.81
CA LYS A 253 -31.12 9.71 17.49
C LYS A 253 -30.02 10.17 16.52
N GLY A 254 -29.75 9.43 15.43
CA GLY A 254 -28.78 9.79 14.40
C GLY A 254 -29.15 11.00 13.52
N ALA A 255 -30.43 11.22 13.24
CA ALA A 255 -30.90 12.34 12.40
C ALA A 255 -30.90 13.68 13.16
N VAL A 256 -31.20 13.64 14.47
CA VAL A 256 -31.06 14.81 15.36
C VAL A 256 -29.57 15.16 15.57
N LYS A 257 -28.69 14.14 15.63
CA LYS A 257 -27.24 14.31 15.82
C LYS A 257 -26.52 14.98 14.65
N ALA A 258 -26.96 14.74 13.41
CA ALA A 258 -26.38 15.40 12.23
C ALA A 258 -26.76 16.89 12.11
N GLN A 259 -27.84 17.31 12.77
CA GLN A 259 -28.30 18.71 12.81
C GLN A 259 -27.89 19.47 14.09
N ALA A 260 -27.22 18.81 15.04
CA ALA A 260 -26.76 19.47 16.26
C ALA A 260 -25.58 20.41 15.94
N LYS A 261 -25.78 21.71 16.21
CA LYS A 261 -24.80 22.79 16.04
C LYS A 261 -23.44 22.37 16.66
N HIS A 262 -22.35 22.59 15.93
CA HIS A 262 -20.99 22.31 16.40
C HIS A 262 -20.55 23.50 17.26
N GLU A 263 -20.44 23.30 18.57
CA GLU A 263 -20.17 24.37 19.55
C GLU A 263 -18.95 24.01 20.41
N PRO A 264 -17.71 24.25 19.92
CA PRO A 264 -16.47 23.89 20.62
C PRO A 264 -16.31 24.53 22.01
N SER A 265 -16.74 25.80 22.17
CA SER A 265 -16.67 26.50 23.46
C SER A 265 -17.55 25.85 24.53
N VAL A 266 -18.76 25.41 24.15
CA VAL A 266 -19.67 24.72 25.08
C VAL A 266 -19.08 23.37 25.50
N PHE A 267 -18.48 22.63 24.56
CA PHE A 267 -17.79 21.38 24.88
C PHE A 267 -16.61 21.62 25.84
N ARG A 268 -15.79 22.65 25.60
CA ARG A 268 -14.68 23.06 26.47
C ARG A 268 -15.16 23.35 27.89
N ASP A 269 -16.17 24.20 28.05
CA ASP A 269 -16.65 24.63 29.37
C ASP A 269 -17.24 23.45 30.16
N GLN A 270 -17.95 22.54 29.47
CA GLN A 270 -18.43 21.31 30.08
C GLN A 270 -17.28 20.38 30.50
N LEU A 271 -16.23 20.27 29.70
CA LEU A 271 -15.05 19.49 30.03
C LEU A 271 -14.30 20.08 31.23
N TYR A 272 -14.09 21.40 31.25
CA TYR A 272 -13.43 22.09 32.37
C TYR A 272 -14.17 21.85 33.69
N LYS A 273 -15.50 21.96 33.68
CA LYS A 273 -16.32 21.70 34.87
C LYS A 273 -16.16 20.28 35.43
N GLN A 274 -15.86 19.30 34.59
CA GLN A 274 -15.60 17.91 35.04
C GLN A 274 -14.18 17.75 35.62
N LEU A 275 -13.22 18.54 35.14
CA LEU A 275 -11.81 18.43 35.55
C LEU A 275 -11.43 19.34 36.73
N GLU A 276 -12.15 20.45 36.92
CA GLU A 276 -11.93 21.44 37.99
C GLU A 276 -11.89 20.85 39.41
N PRO A 277 -12.68 19.83 39.78
CA PRO A 277 -12.62 19.23 41.12
C PRO A 277 -11.33 18.42 41.38
N VAL A 278 -10.56 18.08 40.35
CA VAL A 278 -9.37 17.23 40.47
C VAL A 278 -8.17 18.10 40.91
N GLN A 279 -7.42 17.63 41.89
CA GLN A 279 -6.24 18.35 42.37
C GLN A 279 -5.13 18.38 41.29
N PRO A 280 -4.42 19.51 41.11
CA PRO A 280 -3.26 19.58 40.23
C PRO A 280 -2.23 18.49 40.58
N GLY A 281 -1.81 17.70 39.59
CA GLY A 281 -0.88 16.58 39.78
C GLY A 281 -1.54 15.22 40.05
N ASP A 282 -2.86 15.15 40.27
CA ASP A 282 -3.58 13.86 40.41
C ASP A 282 -3.93 13.27 39.03
N PHE A 283 -2.93 12.64 38.38
CA PHE A 283 -3.07 12.03 37.05
C PHE A 283 -4.10 10.89 37.00
N GLU A 284 -4.31 10.17 38.11
CA GLU A 284 -5.31 9.11 38.19
C GLU A 284 -6.73 9.68 38.29
N GLY A 285 -6.92 10.73 39.10
CA GLY A 285 -8.13 11.53 39.15
C GLY A 285 -8.51 12.09 37.78
N TYR A 286 -7.55 12.72 37.09
CA TYR A 286 -7.79 13.24 35.73
C TYR A 286 -8.16 12.13 34.75
N THR A 287 -7.52 10.96 34.82
CA THR A 287 -7.88 9.81 33.98
C THR A 287 -9.32 9.37 34.25
N LYS A 288 -9.70 9.26 35.53
CA LYS A 288 -11.04 8.81 35.94
C LYS A 288 -12.12 9.78 35.47
N GLU A 289 -11.92 11.08 35.67
CA GLU A 289 -12.90 12.10 35.25
C GLU A 289 -12.97 12.23 33.73
N LEU A 290 -11.85 12.18 33.00
CA LEU A 290 -11.86 12.15 31.53
C LEU A 290 -12.57 10.91 30.98
N VAL A 291 -12.42 9.75 31.63
CA VAL A 291 -13.15 8.54 31.23
C VAL A 291 -14.64 8.68 31.49
N THR A 292 -15.02 9.19 32.66
CA THR A 292 -16.42 9.42 33.05
C THR A 292 -17.10 10.43 32.13
N ALA A 293 -16.44 11.57 31.86
CA ALA A 293 -16.92 12.62 30.98
C ALA A 293 -17.13 12.13 29.54
N GLY A 294 -16.35 11.16 29.05
CA GLY A 294 -16.56 10.56 27.73
C GLY A 294 -17.88 9.77 27.58
N GLY A 295 -18.52 9.40 28.70
CA GLY A 295 -19.87 8.81 28.69
C GLY A 295 -20.98 9.83 28.44
N THR A 296 -20.73 11.10 28.78
CA THR A 296 -21.70 12.21 28.65
C THR A 296 -21.38 13.15 27.49
N LEU A 297 -20.10 13.41 27.23
CA LEU A 297 -19.59 14.33 26.21
C LEU A 297 -19.29 13.57 24.90
N GLU A 298 -19.61 14.16 23.75
CA GLU A 298 -19.41 13.54 22.45
C GLU A 298 -17.95 13.67 21.94
N TYR A 299 -17.03 12.93 22.55
CA TYR A 299 -15.59 12.96 22.23
C TYR A 299 -15.26 12.75 20.75
N LEU A 300 -15.96 11.87 20.03
CA LEU A 300 -15.68 11.65 18.61
C LEU A 300 -16.04 12.87 17.75
N LYS A 301 -17.09 13.62 18.11
CA LYS A 301 -17.51 14.83 17.38
C LYS A 301 -16.54 16.00 17.63
N TYR A 302 -15.98 16.07 18.84
CA TYR A 302 -15.10 17.14 19.29
C TYR A 302 -13.67 16.63 19.53
N ALA A 303 -13.20 15.66 18.76
CA ALA A 303 -11.92 15.01 19.01
C ALA A 303 -10.75 16.00 18.89
N ASP A 304 -10.75 16.85 17.86
CA ASP A 304 -9.72 17.88 17.68
C ASP A 304 -9.76 18.90 18.82
N THR A 305 -10.95 19.39 19.17
CA THR A 305 -11.17 20.29 20.31
C THR A 305 -10.68 19.68 21.63
N LEU A 306 -10.95 18.40 21.87
CA LEU A 306 -10.49 17.66 23.05
C LEU A 306 -8.96 17.64 23.10
N PHE A 307 -8.29 17.28 22.00
CA PHE A 307 -6.83 17.18 21.99
C PHE A 307 -6.15 18.55 22.01
N GLU A 308 -6.72 19.60 21.41
CA GLU A 308 -6.25 20.99 21.58
C GLU A 308 -6.25 21.40 23.05
N ILE A 309 -7.34 21.13 23.76
CA ILE A 309 -7.47 21.43 25.20
C ILE A 309 -6.44 20.65 26.02
N LEU A 310 -6.30 19.34 25.79
CA LEU A 310 -5.44 18.48 26.60
C LEU A 310 -3.94 18.62 26.27
N ILE A 311 -3.58 19.07 25.06
CA ILE A 311 -2.18 19.21 24.65
C ILE A 311 -1.70 20.64 24.81
N VAL A 312 -2.47 21.60 24.29
CA VAL A 312 -2.07 23.01 24.17
C VAL A 312 -2.73 23.88 25.25
N GLY A 313 -3.79 23.39 25.90
CA GLY A 313 -4.39 24.02 27.09
C GLY A 313 -5.59 24.92 26.80
N GLY A 314 -6.03 25.01 25.54
CA GLY A 314 -7.15 25.85 25.12
C GLY A 314 -7.51 25.66 23.65
N LEU A 315 -8.54 26.39 23.21
CA LEU A 315 -9.04 26.33 21.83
C LEU A 315 -8.21 27.18 20.89
N LEU A 316 -7.94 26.65 19.70
CA LEU A 316 -7.22 27.36 18.65
C LEU A 316 -8.17 27.85 17.56
N GLN A 317 -7.92 29.07 17.07
CA GLN A 317 -8.56 29.58 15.85
C GLN A 317 -7.84 29.05 14.60
N PRO A 318 -8.50 29.04 13.43
CA PRO A 318 -7.82 28.80 12.15
C PRO A 318 -6.63 29.76 12.01
N GLY A 319 -5.41 29.20 12.01
CA GLY A 319 -4.17 29.98 12.04
C GLY A 319 -3.36 29.88 13.33
N GLY A 320 -3.80 29.12 14.34
CA GLY A 320 -2.97 28.71 15.48
C GLY A 320 -2.90 29.68 16.65
N ASN A 321 -3.64 30.79 16.60
CA ASN A 321 -3.79 31.71 17.72
C ASN A 321 -4.84 31.19 18.69
N PHE A 322 -4.66 31.43 19.99
CA PHE A 322 -5.67 31.11 20.98
C PHE A 322 -6.94 31.94 20.78
N LEU A 323 -8.10 31.31 20.99
CA LEU A 323 -9.40 31.96 21.04
C LEU A 323 -9.53 32.73 22.37
N ASP A 324 -8.77 33.83 22.50
CA ASP A 324 -8.56 34.76 23.63
C ASP A 324 -9.64 34.78 24.75
N ASP A 325 -9.65 33.77 25.64
CA ASP A 325 -10.69 33.60 26.67
C ASP A 325 -10.12 33.37 28.09
N GLY A 326 -8.80 33.44 28.28
CA GLY A 326 -8.10 33.33 29.57
C GLY A 326 -8.23 31.99 30.33
N ALA A 327 -9.23 31.16 30.03
CA ALA A 327 -9.52 29.91 30.71
C ALA A 327 -8.60 28.77 30.20
N LYS A 328 -7.53 28.51 30.95
CA LYS A 328 -6.63 27.37 30.72
C LYS A 328 -7.23 26.09 31.26
N SER A 329 -7.02 24.99 30.55
CA SER A 329 -7.44 23.66 30.99
C SER A 329 -6.81 23.28 32.34
N PRO A 330 -7.58 22.76 33.30
CA PRO A 330 -7.05 22.18 34.54
C PRO A 330 -6.01 21.07 34.29
N PHE A 331 -6.19 20.32 33.19
CA PHE A 331 -5.25 19.31 32.72
C PHE A 331 -4.81 19.62 31.29
N SER A 332 -3.52 19.93 31.12
CA SER A 332 -2.89 20.07 29.81
C SER A 332 -1.38 19.81 29.88
N ILE A 333 -0.79 19.28 28.80
CA ILE A 333 0.67 19.21 28.65
C ILE A 333 1.31 20.61 28.76
N ALA A 334 0.59 21.67 28.41
CA ALA A 334 1.05 23.05 28.59
C ALA A 334 1.35 23.41 30.07
N ASN A 335 0.75 22.69 31.03
CA ASN A 335 0.90 22.93 32.46
C ASN A 335 2.16 22.27 33.06
N VAL A 336 2.97 21.56 32.26
CA VAL A 336 4.26 20.99 32.71
C VAL A 336 5.18 22.14 33.17
N SER A 337 5.80 21.98 34.34
CA SER A 337 6.72 22.95 34.91
C SER A 337 7.99 23.11 34.08
N GLU A 338 8.58 24.30 34.13
CA GLU A 338 9.86 24.60 33.48
C GLU A 338 11.02 24.50 34.50
N PRO A 339 12.19 23.95 34.11
CA PRO A 339 12.55 23.43 32.78
C PRO A 339 11.83 22.12 32.42
N VAL A 340 11.53 21.94 31.14
CA VAL A 340 10.72 20.80 30.65
C VAL A 340 11.48 19.48 30.82
N GLN A 341 10.97 18.61 31.69
CA GLN A 341 11.53 17.26 31.91
C GLN A 341 10.69 16.20 31.21
N VAL A 342 11.35 15.24 30.56
CA VAL A 342 10.67 14.17 29.80
C VAL A 342 9.78 13.31 30.69
N ASP A 343 10.21 13.02 31.92
CA ASP A 343 9.44 12.20 32.86
C ASP A 343 8.18 12.90 33.38
N GLU A 344 8.18 14.22 33.50
CA GLU A 344 6.97 14.97 33.83
C GLU A 344 5.98 14.94 32.67
N VAL A 345 6.44 15.13 31.42
CA VAL A 345 5.58 15.02 30.23
C VAL A 345 5.02 13.60 30.07
N ARG A 346 5.80 12.57 30.42
CA ARG A 346 5.38 11.16 30.37
C ARG A 346 4.12 10.90 31.19
N LYS A 347 4.00 11.49 32.39
CA LYS A 347 2.80 11.35 33.24
C LYS A 347 1.55 11.84 32.53
N TYR A 348 1.64 12.94 31.77
CA TYR A 348 0.53 13.41 30.95
C TYR A 348 0.22 12.44 29.80
N VAL A 349 1.24 11.97 29.07
CA VAL A 349 1.09 10.99 27.97
C VAL A 349 0.43 9.68 28.44
N GLU A 350 0.70 9.24 29.67
CA GLU A 350 0.06 8.07 30.26
C GLU A 350 -1.46 8.24 30.46
N VAL A 351 -1.93 9.45 30.80
CA VAL A 351 -3.38 9.75 30.85
C VAL A 351 -4.00 9.58 29.46
N PHE A 352 -3.36 10.06 28.40
CA PHE A 352 -3.82 9.82 27.02
C PHE A 352 -3.84 8.33 26.68
N ASN A 353 -2.83 7.57 27.10
CA ASN A 353 -2.76 6.13 26.89
C ASN A 353 -3.96 5.42 27.55
N LYS A 354 -4.22 5.71 28.83
CA LYS A 354 -5.37 5.16 29.58
C LYS A 354 -6.70 5.56 28.94
N LEU A 355 -6.85 6.82 28.52
CA LEU A 355 -8.05 7.34 27.85
C LEU A 355 -8.30 6.66 26.50
N ILE A 356 -7.28 6.54 25.65
CA ILE A 356 -7.38 5.91 24.32
C ILE A 356 -7.60 4.40 24.44
N ARG A 357 -7.04 3.72 25.46
CA ARG A 357 -7.37 2.31 25.72
C ARG A 357 -8.86 2.12 25.99
N ARG A 358 -9.50 3.05 26.70
CA ARG A 358 -10.94 3.03 26.96
C ARG A 358 -11.77 3.43 25.73
N TYR A 359 -11.35 4.48 25.04
CA TYR A 359 -12.02 5.04 23.87
C TYR A 359 -11.15 4.91 22.62
N LYS A 360 -10.97 3.67 22.14
CA LYS A 360 -10.04 3.34 21.04
C LYS A 360 -10.27 4.14 19.75
N TYR A 361 -11.51 4.58 19.51
CA TYR A 361 -11.86 5.42 18.36
C TYR A 361 -11.18 6.79 18.36
N LEU A 362 -10.65 7.26 19.50
CA LEU A 362 -9.94 8.54 19.61
C LEU A 362 -8.51 8.50 19.04
N GLN A 363 -7.93 7.30 18.89
CA GLN A 363 -6.55 7.17 18.41
C GLN A 363 -6.39 7.71 16.99
N ARG A 364 -7.36 7.41 16.12
CA ARG A 364 -7.29 7.81 14.71
C ARG A 364 -7.40 9.33 14.52
N PRO A 365 -8.37 10.04 15.13
CA PRO A 365 -8.38 11.51 15.13
C PRO A 365 -7.10 12.15 15.68
N LEU A 366 -6.54 11.62 16.77
CA LEU A 366 -5.27 12.12 17.31
C LEU A 366 -4.15 12.08 16.25
N GLU A 367 -4.00 10.95 15.56
CA GLU A 367 -2.96 10.72 14.55
C GLU A 367 -3.20 11.48 13.24
N GLU A 368 -4.42 11.41 12.69
CA GLU A 368 -4.73 11.87 11.34
C GLU A 368 -5.16 13.34 11.28
N SER A 369 -5.61 13.95 12.39
CA SER A 369 -6.18 15.29 12.41
C SER A 369 -5.52 16.20 13.46
N SER A 370 -5.58 15.84 14.73
CA SER A 370 -5.23 16.75 15.82
C SER A 370 -3.72 17.04 15.87
N LEU A 371 -2.85 16.02 15.96
CA LEU A 371 -1.40 16.23 15.97
C LEU A 371 -0.88 16.92 14.70
N PRO A 372 -1.27 16.52 13.47
CA PRO A 372 -0.87 17.23 12.26
C PRO A 372 -1.24 18.72 12.27
N THR A 373 -2.44 19.05 12.75
CA THR A 373 -2.94 20.44 12.84
C THR A 373 -2.15 21.24 13.87
N LEU A 374 -1.90 20.68 15.06
CA LEU A 374 -1.08 21.32 16.09
C LEU A 374 0.34 21.60 15.57
N MET A 375 0.95 20.61 14.92
CA MET A 375 2.30 20.73 14.34
C MET A 375 2.43 21.86 13.32
N GLN A 376 1.38 22.11 12.52
CA GLN A 376 1.39 23.19 11.53
C GLN A 376 1.54 24.59 12.17
N TYR A 377 1.15 24.75 13.44
CA TYR A 377 1.13 26.03 14.13
C TYR A 377 2.24 26.22 15.16
N MET A 378 3.09 25.22 15.37
CA MET A 378 4.14 25.25 16.41
C MET A 378 5.10 26.43 16.27
N HIS A 379 5.39 26.91 15.06
CA HIS A 379 6.25 28.09 14.84
C HIS A 379 5.71 29.39 15.47
N ARG A 380 4.43 29.43 15.83
CA ARG A 380 3.78 30.61 16.44
C ARG A 380 3.77 30.58 17.96
N TRP A 381 4.12 29.45 18.55
CA TRP A 381 4.10 29.29 20.01
C TRP A 381 5.46 29.62 20.61
N PRO A 382 5.51 29.97 21.91
CA PRO A 382 6.77 30.09 22.63
C PRO A 382 7.59 28.80 22.53
N ALA A 383 8.92 28.93 22.62
CA ALA A 383 9.84 27.78 22.54
C ALA A 383 9.52 26.74 23.62
N GLU A 384 9.20 27.17 24.84
CA GLU A 384 8.84 26.30 25.97
C GLU A 384 7.61 25.43 25.65
N GLN A 385 6.58 26.01 25.06
CA GLN A 385 5.37 25.27 24.67
C GLN A 385 5.65 24.30 23.52
N THR A 386 6.46 24.76 22.56
CA THR A 386 6.90 23.95 21.42
C THR A 386 7.66 22.71 21.89
N ASP A 387 8.56 22.86 22.87
CA ASP A 387 9.34 21.77 23.45
C ASP A 387 8.46 20.77 24.20
N LYS A 388 7.49 21.23 25.01
CA LYS A 388 6.53 20.36 25.70
C LYS A 388 5.75 19.48 24.70
N VAL A 389 5.25 20.07 23.62
CA VAL A 389 4.49 19.36 22.58
C VAL A 389 5.38 18.41 21.78
N ALA A 390 6.61 18.83 21.45
CA ALA A 390 7.57 17.97 20.76
C ALA A 390 7.92 16.72 21.59
N ILE A 391 8.22 16.90 22.88
CA ILE A 391 8.51 15.78 23.79
C ILE A 391 7.31 14.85 23.92
N ALA A 392 6.11 15.39 24.14
CA ALA A 392 4.89 14.61 24.23
C ALA A 392 4.64 13.80 22.95
N THR A 393 4.84 14.40 21.78
CA THR A 393 4.70 13.71 20.50
C THR A 393 5.71 12.58 20.35
N GLY A 394 6.98 12.80 20.72
CA GLY A 394 8.01 11.76 20.72
C GLY A 394 7.62 10.55 21.57
N LEU A 395 7.13 10.79 22.79
CA LEU A 395 6.63 9.74 23.68
C LEU A 395 5.38 9.03 23.11
N MET A 396 4.43 9.78 22.53
CA MET A 396 3.24 9.21 21.90
C MET A 396 3.59 8.31 20.71
N ILE A 397 4.58 8.69 19.90
CA ILE A 397 5.06 7.88 18.78
C ILE A 397 5.80 6.63 19.30
N SER A 398 6.69 6.78 20.28
CA SER A 398 7.44 5.67 20.89
C SER A 398 6.50 4.60 21.49
N GLN A 399 5.43 5.03 22.16
CA GLN A 399 4.42 4.14 22.76
C GLN A 399 3.38 3.60 21.77
N GLY A 400 3.44 3.98 20.48
CA GLY A 400 2.48 3.56 19.46
C GLY A 400 1.07 4.16 19.63
N LEU A 401 0.94 5.29 20.34
CA LEU A 401 -0.30 6.06 20.43
C LEU A 401 -0.55 6.86 19.15
N ALA A 402 0.51 7.39 18.53
CA ALA A 402 0.48 8.10 17.26
C ALA A 402 1.50 7.53 16.28
N SER A 403 1.29 7.76 14.98
CA SER A 403 2.25 7.41 13.92
C SER A 403 3.16 8.59 13.60
N ALA A 404 4.36 8.30 13.10
CA ALA A 404 5.27 9.33 12.57
C ALA A 404 4.71 10.08 11.34
N SER A 405 3.58 9.65 10.77
CA SER A 405 2.89 10.36 9.68
C SER A 405 2.51 11.79 10.04
N CYS A 406 2.23 12.08 11.32
CA CYS A 406 1.90 13.43 11.77
C CYS A 406 3.02 14.44 11.50
N LEU A 407 4.29 14.01 11.53
CA LEU A 407 5.45 14.87 11.29
C LEU A 407 5.47 15.44 9.88
N GLN A 408 4.77 14.84 8.90
CA GLN A 408 4.77 15.34 7.52
C GLN A 408 4.27 16.78 7.40
N SER A 409 3.40 17.25 8.31
CA SER A 409 2.92 18.64 8.31
C SER A 409 4.04 19.65 8.54
N LEU A 410 5.13 19.24 9.20
CA LEU A 410 6.30 20.08 9.48
C LEU A 410 7.19 20.32 8.24
N THR A 411 7.05 19.56 7.15
CA THR A 411 7.93 19.69 5.97
C THR A 411 7.83 21.02 5.20
N LYS A 412 6.84 21.87 5.56
CA LYS A 412 6.58 23.15 4.92
C LYS A 412 7.11 24.35 5.72
N ASP A 413 7.64 24.12 6.92
CA ASP A 413 7.99 25.16 7.88
C ASP A 413 9.50 25.19 8.12
N SER A 414 10.11 26.38 8.14
CA SER A 414 11.54 26.55 8.44
C SER A 414 11.89 26.30 9.92
N ALA A 415 10.91 26.38 10.83
CA ALA A 415 11.11 26.10 12.26
C ALA A 415 10.95 24.61 12.62
N ALA A 416 10.58 23.77 11.65
CA ALA A 416 10.33 22.34 11.81
C ALA A 416 11.55 21.55 12.32
N LEU A 417 12.75 21.97 11.96
CA LEU A 417 13.97 21.20 12.21
C LEU A 417 14.24 21.01 13.71
N ASN A 418 14.03 22.05 14.52
CA ASN A 418 14.22 21.99 15.98
C ASN A 418 13.21 21.03 16.62
N VAL A 419 11.94 21.09 16.19
CA VAL A 419 10.87 20.22 16.66
C VAL A 419 11.17 18.75 16.36
N VAL A 420 11.55 18.44 15.11
CA VAL A 420 11.90 17.08 14.68
C VAL A 420 13.12 16.57 15.45
N THR A 421 14.10 17.44 15.69
CA THR A 421 15.31 17.08 16.47
C THR A 421 14.95 16.72 17.91
N SER A 422 14.07 17.48 18.55
CA SER A 422 13.58 17.20 19.90
C SER A 422 12.80 15.87 19.96
N ILE A 423 11.91 15.63 18.99
CA ILE A 423 11.16 14.37 18.86
C ILE A 423 12.11 13.17 18.68
N PHE A 424 13.11 13.29 17.81
CA PHE A 424 14.09 12.21 17.59
C PHE A 424 14.91 11.95 18.84
N ARG A 425 15.32 12.99 19.57
CA ARG A 425 16.02 12.85 20.84
C ARG A 425 15.23 12.02 21.85
N VAL A 426 13.93 12.29 21.98
CA VAL A 426 13.05 11.54 22.90
C VAL A 426 12.91 10.07 22.46
N ILE A 427 12.66 9.83 21.18
CA ILE A 427 12.53 8.45 20.67
C ILE A 427 13.85 7.68 20.84
N LEU A 428 14.97 8.31 20.53
CA LEU A 428 16.30 7.67 20.61
C LEU A 428 16.82 7.50 22.04
N ALA A 429 16.24 8.19 23.01
CA ALA A 429 16.50 7.93 24.42
C ALA A 429 15.85 6.62 24.90
N GLU A 430 14.76 6.18 24.26
CA GLU A 430 14.03 4.96 24.64
C GLU A 430 14.25 3.78 23.69
N GLN A 431 14.55 4.06 22.43
CA GLN A 431 14.55 3.09 21.34
C GLN A 431 15.78 3.25 20.44
N SER A 432 16.13 2.20 19.70
CA SER A 432 17.28 2.24 18.80
C SER A 432 17.02 3.05 17.52
N MET A 433 18.08 3.39 16.79
CA MET A 433 17.98 4.06 15.50
C MET A 433 17.23 3.22 14.45
N GLU A 434 17.34 1.89 14.51
CA GLU A 434 16.56 0.98 13.66
C GLU A 434 15.06 1.14 13.91
N HIS A 435 14.65 1.26 15.18
CA HIS A 435 13.26 1.49 15.55
C HIS A 435 12.75 2.83 14.99
N LEU A 436 13.50 3.92 15.19
CA LEU A 436 13.18 5.23 14.62
C LEU A 436 13.07 5.17 13.09
N SER A 437 14.01 4.51 12.42
CA SER A 437 13.97 4.33 10.97
C SER A 437 12.73 3.58 10.49
N GLY A 438 12.29 2.57 11.25
CA GLY A 438 11.08 1.80 11.00
C GLY A 438 9.81 2.64 11.19
N LEU A 439 9.76 3.49 12.22
CA LEU A 439 8.67 4.43 12.47
C LEU A 439 8.56 5.45 11.33
N LEU A 440 9.68 6.06 10.92
CA LEU A 440 9.71 7.02 9.80
C LEU A 440 9.22 6.39 8.49
N LYS A 441 9.65 5.16 8.21
CA LYS A 441 9.21 4.40 7.02
C LYS A 441 7.70 4.12 7.05
N LYS A 442 7.16 3.70 8.20
CA LYS A 442 5.71 3.47 8.39
C LYS A 442 4.92 4.78 8.29
N GLY A 443 5.49 5.88 8.77
CA GLY A 443 4.94 7.23 8.67
C GLY A 443 5.06 7.87 7.28
N GLY A 444 5.62 7.18 6.27
CA GLY A 444 5.75 7.69 4.91
C GLY A 444 6.86 8.73 4.71
N ILE A 445 7.73 8.92 5.70
CA ILE A 445 8.85 9.87 5.63
C ILE A 445 10.04 9.18 4.99
N LYS A 446 10.26 9.48 3.70
CA LYS A 446 11.33 8.86 2.90
C LYS A 446 12.63 9.66 2.94
N ASP A 447 12.53 10.97 3.02
CA ASP A 447 13.65 11.90 2.97
C ASP A 447 13.59 12.87 4.16
N LEU A 448 14.69 12.94 4.91
CA LEU A 448 14.84 13.81 6.08
C LEU A 448 15.15 15.26 5.67
N LEU A 449 15.71 15.48 4.48
CA LEU A 449 16.03 16.82 3.98
C LEU A 449 14.78 17.68 3.79
N LEU A 450 13.59 17.08 3.70
CA LEU A 450 12.33 17.79 3.63
C LEU A 450 12.03 18.63 4.88
N PHE A 451 12.58 18.27 6.04
CA PHE A 451 12.47 19.05 7.27
C PHE A 451 13.45 20.22 7.35
N PHE A 452 14.45 20.25 6.46
CA PHE A 452 15.40 21.35 6.39
C PHE A 452 14.80 22.50 5.56
N PRO A 453 15.10 23.75 5.92
CA PRO A 453 14.78 24.91 5.08
C PRO A 453 15.30 24.70 3.65
N PRO A 454 14.61 25.17 2.61
CA PRO A 454 15.01 24.95 1.21
C PRO A 454 16.46 25.32 0.88
N SER A 455 17.03 26.32 1.58
CA SER A 455 18.42 26.75 1.43
C SER A 455 19.47 25.81 2.03
N LYS A 456 19.07 24.87 2.90
CA LYS A 456 19.96 23.96 3.65
C LYS A 456 19.63 22.49 3.43
N ARG A 457 19.08 22.14 2.26
CA ARG A 457 18.72 20.75 1.91
C ARG A 457 19.89 20.00 1.30
N THR A 458 21.04 20.00 1.98
CA THR A 458 22.23 19.25 1.56
C THR A 458 22.55 18.14 2.55
N ALA A 459 23.27 17.12 2.09
CA ALA A 459 23.73 16.04 2.96
C ALA A 459 24.64 16.58 4.09
N ASP A 460 25.53 17.52 3.77
CA ASP A 460 26.46 18.12 4.73
C ASP A 460 25.74 18.91 5.83
N ASP A 461 24.70 19.68 5.46
CA ASP A 461 23.85 20.38 6.43
C ASP A 461 23.18 19.42 7.41
N LEU A 462 22.69 18.28 6.92
CA LEU A 462 22.05 17.27 7.76
C LEU A 462 23.04 16.64 8.74
N LEU A 463 24.22 16.24 8.23
CA LEU A 463 25.26 15.63 9.05
C LEU A 463 25.74 16.59 10.13
N THR A 464 26.00 17.85 9.76
CA THR A 464 26.46 18.89 10.68
C THR A 464 25.41 19.20 11.73
N HIS A 465 24.13 19.34 11.33
CA HIS A 465 23.03 19.62 12.26
C HIS A 465 22.88 18.53 13.32
N PHE A 466 22.76 17.25 12.92
CA PHE A 466 22.53 16.18 13.87
C PHE A 466 23.75 15.86 14.74
N LYS A 467 24.98 16.08 14.24
CA LYS A 467 26.18 16.03 15.09
C LYS A 467 26.16 17.11 16.17
N ASN A 468 25.87 18.35 15.79
CA ASN A 468 25.79 19.49 16.73
C ASN A 468 24.61 19.34 17.71
N ALA A 469 23.53 18.67 17.31
CA ALA A 469 22.38 18.39 18.16
C ALA A 469 22.57 17.19 19.12
N ASN A 470 23.79 16.62 19.19
CA ASN A 470 24.15 15.42 19.96
C ASN A 470 23.38 14.15 19.54
N LEU A 471 23.10 13.99 18.24
CA LEU A 471 22.48 12.81 17.64
C LEU A 471 23.33 12.23 16.49
N PRO A 472 24.60 11.86 16.72
CA PRO A 472 25.50 11.36 15.67
C PRO A 472 24.97 10.08 14.99
N GLN A 473 24.24 9.25 15.72
CA GLN A 473 23.58 8.04 15.20
C GLN A 473 22.61 8.30 14.03
N VAL A 474 21.95 9.47 13.99
CA VAL A 474 21.06 9.84 12.87
C VAL A 474 21.89 10.18 11.63
N ALA A 475 23.00 10.90 11.83
CA ALA A 475 23.93 11.26 10.76
C ALA A 475 24.61 10.01 10.15
N GLU A 476 25.11 9.10 10.99
CA GLU A 476 25.71 7.84 10.55
C GLU A 476 24.72 6.96 9.80
N TRP A 477 23.49 6.83 10.31
CA TRP A 477 22.42 6.11 9.64
C TRP A 477 22.09 6.72 8.28
N TYR A 478 22.06 8.05 8.17
CA TYR A 478 21.78 8.75 6.92
C TYR A 478 22.87 8.48 5.87
N THR A 479 24.15 8.58 6.26
CA THR A 479 25.29 8.25 5.38
C THR A 479 25.23 6.80 4.90
N LYS A 480 24.95 5.85 5.82
CA LYS A 480 24.80 4.43 5.47
C LYS A 480 23.64 4.20 4.50
N LYS A 481 22.52 4.90 4.70
CA LYS A 481 21.34 4.83 3.82
C LYS A 481 21.65 5.40 2.43
N GLN A 482 22.34 6.54 2.33
CA GLN A 482 22.74 7.11 1.04
C GLN A 482 23.70 6.19 0.29
N SER A 483 24.72 5.66 0.97
CA SER A 483 25.65 4.69 0.40
C SER A 483 24.89 3.45 -0.12
N SER A 484 23.99 2.88 0.68
CA SER A 484 23.17 1.73 0.25
C SER A 484 22.28 2.03 -0.96
N ALA A 485 21.71 3.25 -1.03
CA ALA A 485 20.86 3.66 -2.14
C ALA A 485 21.67 3.79 -3.44
N LEU A 486 22.84 4.44 -3.38
CA LEU A 486 23.75 4.59 -4.50
C LEU A 486 24.23 3.23 -5.03
N LYS A 487 24.60 2.31 -4.13
CA LYS A 487 24.93 0.92 -4.50
C LYS A 487 23.79 0.22 -5.24
N THR A 488 22.56 0.34 -4.73
CA THR A 488 21.38 -0.29 -5.35
C THR A 488 21.09 0.31 -6.74
N GLN A 489 21.25 1.62 -6.88
CA GLN A 489 21.11 2.30 -8.16
C GLN A 489 22.18 1.84 -9.17
N LEU A 490 23.43 1.74 -8.74
CA LEU A 490 24.53 1.27 -9.59
C LEU A 490 24.30 -0.20 -10.01
N VAL A 491 23.89 -1.10 -9.11
CA VAL A 491 23.52 -2.48 -9.48
C VAL A 491 22.43 -2.51 -10.56
N ALA A 492 21.39 -1.68 -10.43
CA ALA A 492 20.30 -1.61 -11.40
C ALA A 492 20.77 -1.08 -12.76
N GLN A 493 21.60 -0.03 -12.76
CA GLN A 493 22.19 0.54 -13.97
C GLN A 493 23.08 -0.48 -14.69
N LEU A 494 23.98 -1.16 -13.96
CA LEU A 494 24.87 -2.18 -14.54
C LEU A 494 24.08 -3.35 -15.13
N LYS A 495 23.01 -3.78 -14.44
CA LYS A 495 22.12 -4.81 -14.96
C LYS A 495 21.48 -4.39 -16.28
N GLU A 496 20.93 -3.19 -16.36
CA GLU A 496 20.30 -2.66 -17.58
C GLU A 496 21.30 -2.53 -18.73
N MET A 497 22.50 -2.01 -18.47
CA MET A 497 23.57 -1.93 -19.48
C MET A 497 23.98 -3.32 -19.99
N CYS A 498 24.03 -4.33 -19.12
CA CYS A 498 24.32 -5.71 -19.52
C CYS A 498 23.19 -6.35 -20.34
N GLU A 499 21.92 -6.12 -19.98
CA GLU A 499 20.75 -6.60 -20.71
C GLU A 499 20.65 -5.95 -22.11
N ASN A 500 21.13 -4.70 -22.26
CA ASN A 500 21.21 -3.99 -23.52
C ASN A 500 22.47 -4.33 -24.35
N GLU A 501 23.32 -5.24 -23.87
CA GLU A 501 24.59 -5.62 -24.51
C GLU A 501 25.52 -4.43 -24.81
N GLU A 502 25.58 -3.45 -23.89
CA GLU A 502 26.48 -2.32 -24.04
C GLU A 502 27.96 -2.75 -24.04
N PRO A 503 28.83 -2.01 -24.75
CA PRO A 503 30.25 -2.35 -24.83
C PRO A 503 30.94 -2.24 -23.46
N PRO A 504 31.94 -3.07 -23.15
CA PRO A 504 32.66 -3.07 -21.86
C PRO A 504 33.19 -1.68 -21.46
N GLU A 505 33.64 -0.87 -22.42
CA GLU A 505 34.16 0.47 -22.19
C GLU A 505 33.12 1.42 -21.60
N SER A 506 31.87 1.34 -22.08
CA SER A 506 30.74 2.12 -21.54
C SER A 506 30.43 1.72 -20.11
N ILE A 507 30.41 0.42 -19.83
CA ILE A 507 30.15 -0.12 -18.49
C ILE A 507 31.25 0.33 -17.51
N ILE A 508 32.52 0.25 -17.91
CA ILE A 508 33.66 0.73 -17.11
C ILE A 508 33.54 2.24 -16.85
N ALA A 509 33.15 3.05 -17.84
CA ALA A 509 32.97 4.49 -17.68
C ALA A 509 31.88 4.81 -16.64
N ALA A 510 30.74 4.10 -16.67
CA ALA A 510 29.66 4.27 -15.71
C ALA A 510 30.06 3.90 -14.27
N ILE A 511 30.88 2.85 -14.10
CA ILE A 511 31.42 2.46 -12.79
C ILE A 511 32.40 3.53 -12.28
N LYS A 512 33.29 4.05 -13.14
CA LYS A 512 34.27 5.09 -12.79
C LYS A 512 33.64 6.38 -12.29
N GLU A 513 32.46 6.76 -12.81
CA GLU A 513 31.70 7.93 -12.33
C GLU A 513 31.35 7.83 -10.84
N HIS A 514 31.11 6.61 -10.34
CA HIS A 514 30.69 6.34 -8.97
C HIS A 514 31.84 5.85 -8.06
N GLN A 515 33.05 5.67 -8.61
CA GLN A 515 34.19 5.06 -7.93
C GLN A 515 34.63 5.82 -6.67
N ALA A 516 34.60 7.16 -6.70
CA ALA A 516 35.00 7.97 -5.55
C ALA A 516 33.99 7.94 -4.38
N ALA A 517 32.73 7.58 -4.65
CA ALA A 517 31.64 7.62 -3.67
C ALA A 517 31.46 6.30 -2.91
N VAL A 518 32.10 5.21 -3.35
CA VAL A 518 31.95 3.86 -2.77
C VAL A 518 33.32 3.33 -2.36
N PRO A 519 33.48 2.80 -1.13
CA PRO A 519 34.71 2.12 -0.73
C PRO A 519 35.07 0.99 -1.70
N GLU A 520 36.35 0.87 -2.03
CA GLU A 520 36.86 -0.07 -3.06
C GLU A 520 36.37 -1.51 -2.89
N ALA A 521 36.41 -2.06 -1.67
CA ALA A 521 35.94 -3.41 -1.38
C ALA A 521 34.42 -3.59 -1.60
N GLU A 522 33.63 -2.55 -1.37
CA GLU A 522 32.18 -2.57 -1.60
C GLU A 522 31.84 -2.31 -3.07
N LEU A 523 32.67 -1.53 -3.79
CA LEU A 523 32.52 -1.28 -5.21
C LEU A 523 32.62 -2.58 -6.01
N VAL A 524 33.63 -3.41 -5.73
CA VAL A 524 33.80 -4.72 -6.36
C VAL A 524 32.58 -5.63 -6.12
N GLN A 525 32.02 -5.59 -4.92
CA GLN A 525 30.79 -6.32 -4.60
C GLN A 525 29.61 -5.85 -5.45
N VAL A 526 29.44 -4.54 -5.62
CA VAL A 526 28.37 -3.95 -6.43
C VAL A 526 28.53 -4.28 -7.91
N ILE A 527 29.76 -4.22 -8.43
CA ILE A 527 30.09 -4.59 -9.81
C ILE A 527 29.67 -6.04 -10.06
N TRP A 528 30.14 -6.97 -9.22
CA TRP A 528 29.79 -8.39 -9.35
C TRP A 528 28.27 -8.62 -9.30
N GLN A 529 27.57 -7.99 -8.34
CA GLN A 529 26.13 -8.11 -8.21
C GLN A 529 25.38 -7.59 -9.44
N GLY A 530 25.78 -6.44 -9.99
CA GLY A 530 25.17 -5.86 -11.19
C GLY A 530 25.33 -6.76 -12.42
N LEU A 531 26.55 -7.23 -12.67
CA LEU A 531 26.88 -8.10 -13.79
C LEU A 531 26.12 -9.43 -13.70
N MET A 532 26.19 -10.10 -12.55
CA MET A 532 25.56 -11.41 -12.33
C MET A 532 24.02 -11.33 -12.26
N ALA A 533 23.44 -10.17 -11.98
CA ALA A 533 21.98 -10.00 -11.97
C ALA A 533 21.35 -9.99 -13.38
N SER A 534 22.17 -9.85 -14.43
CA SER A 534 21.75 -9.95 -15.83
C SER A 534 21.82 -11.37 -16.39
N VAL A 535 22.46 -12.30 -15.69
CA VAL A 535 22.66 -13.69 -16.16
C VAL A 535 21.38 -14.51 -16.00
N ASP A 536 20.95 -15.13 -17.10
CA ASP A 536 19.84 -16.09 -17.09
C ASP A 536 20.31 -17.50 -16.73
N TRP A 537 19.87 -17.99 -15.57
CA TRP A 537 20.18 -19.32 -15.05
C TRP A 537 19.13 -20.39 -15.41
N SER A 538 18.41 -20.21 -16.53
CA SER A 538 17.41 -21.16 -17.04
C SER A 538 18.00 -22.40 -17.72
N ALA A 539 19.32 -22.45 -17.93
CA ALA A 539 20.01 -23.58 -18.53
C ALA A 539 19.85 -24.89 -17.74
N ARG A 540 20.02 -26.02 -18.43
CA ARG A 540 19.95 -27.36 -17.81
C ARG A 540 21.06 -27.53 -16.77
N ALA A 541 20.80 -28.32 -15.72
CA ALA A 541 21.69 -28.46 -14.58
C ALA A 541 23.12 -28.91 -14.93
N ASP A 542 23.29 -29.72 -15.98
CA ASP A 542 24.57 -30.16 -16.53
C ASP A 542 25.37 -29.05 -17.25
N GLN A 543 24.71 -27.97 -17.65
CA GLN A 543 25.29 -26.86 -18.41
C GLN A 543 25.57 -25.61 -17.57
N ILE A 544 25.04 -25.55 -16.33
CA ILE A 544 25.13 -24.37 -15.46
C ILE A 544 26.58 -24.00 -15.12
N GLU A 545 27.44 -24.98 -14.88
CA GLU A 545 28.86 -24.74 -14.57
C GLU A 545 29.60 -24.12 -15.78
N GLY A 546 29.40 -24.67 -16.98
CA GLY A 546 29.99 -24.11 -18.20
C GLY A 546 29.45 -22.72 -18.53
N LEU A 547 28.16 -22.47 -18.29
CA LEU A 547 27.55 -21.14 -18.42
C LEU A 547 28.20 -20.14 -17.46
N ALA A 548 28.36 -20.50 -16.19
CA ALA A 548 28.97 -19.64 -15.19
C ALA A 548 30.40 -19.21 -15.61
N LEU A 549 31.21 -20.15 -16.09
CA LEU A 549 32.56 -19.84 -16.57
C LEU A 549 32.56 -18.92 -17.78
N ARG A 550 31.62 -19.11 -18.71
CA ARG A 550 31.49 -18.27 -19.90
C ARG A 550 31.12 -16.84 -19.54
N GLU A 551 30.13 -16.64 -18.67
CA GLU A 551 29.70 -15.30 -18.25
C GLU A 551 30.78 -14.60 -17.41
N VAL A 552 31.44 -15.31 -16.49
CA VAL A 552 32.59 -14.74 -15.76
C VAL A 552 33.72 -14.35 -16.72
N THR A 553 34.04 -15.18 -17.71
CA THR A 553 35.07 -14.86 -18.72
C THR A 553 34.71 -13.62 -19.53
N LYS A 554 33.41 -13.47 -19.89
CA LYS A 554 32.89 -12.29 -20.59
C LYS A 554 33.03 -11.02 -19.75
N TYR A 555 32.77 -11.12 -18.45
CA TYR A 555 32.76 -9.97 -17.55
C TYR A 555 34.11 -9.63 -16.91
N ALA A 556 35.08 -10.53 -16.93
CA ALA A 556 36.41 -10.31 -16.35
C ALA A 556 37.08 -9.00 -16.82
N PRO A 557 37.06 -8.62 -18.12
CA PRO A 557 37.63 -7.33 -18.57
C PRO A 557 36.95 -6.08 -17.98
N ILE A 558 35.70 -6.20 -17.50
CA ILE A 558 34.98 -5.11 -16.84
C ILE A 558 35.39 -5.01 -15.37
N ILE A 559 35.75 -6.14 -14.75
CA ILE A 559 36.09 -6.25 -13.32
C ILE A 559 37.57 -5.90 -13.06
N GLU A 560 38.46 -6.32 -13.97
CA GLU A 560 39.92 -6.14 -13.85
C GLU A 560 40.36 -4.72 -13.47
N PRO A 561 39.85 -3.63 -14.09
CA PRO A 561 40.28 -2.27 -13.78
C PRO A 561 39.99 -1.79 -12.34
N PHE A 562 39.14 -2.51 -11.62
CA PHE A 562 38.72 -2.20 -10.26
C PHE A 562 39.36 -3.12 -9.21
N CYS A 563 40.27 -4.01 -9.64
CA CYS A 563 40.93 -5.00 -8.79
C CYS A 563 42.44 -4.74 -8.63
N ASN A 564 42.82 -3.46 -8.45
CA ASN A 564 44.22 -3.03 -8.45
C ASN A 564 44.96 -3.25 -7.12
N THR A 565 44.23 -3.49 -6.03
CA THR A 565 44.80 -3.68 -4.69
C THR A 565 44.53 -5.08 -4.16
N GLY A 566 45.42 -5.63 -3.32
CA GLY A 566 45.18 -6.91 -2.67
C GLY A 566 43.88 -6.95 -1.85
N LYS A 567 43.43 -5.80 -1.32
CA LYS A 567 42.13 -5.69 -0.63
C LYS A 567 40.94 -5.87 -1.58
N SER A 568 40.96 -5.21 -2.74
CA SER A 568 39.92 -5.36 -3.77
C SER A 568 39.87 -6.77 -4.35
N GLN A 569 41.02 -7.39 -4.58
CA GLN A 569 41.13 -8.76 -5.10
C GLN A 569 40.58 -9.79 -4.10
N VAL A 570 40.95 -9.70 -2.83
CA VAL A 570 40.40 -10.57 -1.77
C VAL A 570 38.90 -10.30 -1.55
N ALA A 571 38.45 -9.05 -1.71
CA ALA A 571 37.03 -8.73 -1.69
C ALA A 571 36.28 -9.40 -2.84
N LEU A 572 36.82 -9.38 -4.06
CA LEU A 572 36.26 -10.09 -5.22
C LEU A 572 36.10 -11.59 -4.91
N ILE A 573 37.17 -12.25 -4.46
CA ILE A 573 37.15 -13.68 -4.12
C ILE A 573 36.05 -13.98 -3.07
N ASN A 574 35.95 -13.15 -2.04
CA ASN A 574 34.93 -13.31 -1.00
C ASN A 574 33.51 -13.11 -1.53
N VAL A 575 33.29 -12.19 -2.46
CA VAL A 575 31.98 -11.97 -3.10
C VAL A 575 31.59 -13.18 -3.95
N VAL A 576 32.53 -13.71 -4.73
CA VAL A 576 32.34 -14.94 -5.53
C VAL A 576 32.05 -16.14 -4.61
N GLN A 577 32.79 -16.28 -3.51
CA GLN A 577 32.60 -17.36 -2.53
C GLN A 577 31.18 -17.34 -1.96
N VAL A 578 30.71 -16.18 -1.51
CA VAL A 578 29.35 -16.02 -0.97
C VAL A 578 28.30 -16.26 -2.06
N TYR A 579 28.52 -15.75 -3.27
CA TYR A 579 27.61 -15.97 -4.40
C TYR A 579 27.46 -17.46 -4.75
N CYS A 580 28.57 -18.20 -4.82
CA CYS A 580 28.57 -19.64 -5.08
C CYS A 580 28.01 -20.46 -3.91
N TYR A 581 28.05 -19.93 -2.68
CA TYR A 581 27.43 -20.58 -1.53
C TYR A 581 25.91 -20.41 -1.54
N ASP A 582 25.43 -19.20 -1.85
CA ASP A 582 24.02 -18.87 -1.90
C ASP A 582 23.32 -19.59 -3.07
N ASP A 583 24.01 -19.79 -4.21
CA ASP A 583 23.52 -20.60 -5.32
C ASP A 583 24.24 -21.96 -5.42
N THR A 584 23.61 -22.98 -4.83
CA THR A 584 24.12 -24.36 -4.81
C THR A 584 24.39 -24.97 -6.19
N ARG A 585 23.84 -24.42 -7.28
CA ARG A 585 24.01 -24.95 -8.64
C ARG A 585 25.40 -24.66 -9.22
N ILE A 586 26.05 -23.59 -8.75
CA ILE A 586 27.38 -23.14 -9.21
C ILE A 586 28.48 -23.35 -8.17
N ILE A 587 28.17 -23.98 -7.03
CA ILE A 587 29.12 -24.19 -5.93
C ILE A 587 30.40 -24.91 -6.40
N LYS A 588 30.26 -25.88 -7.32
CA LYS A 588 31.37 -26.65 -7.89
C LYS A 588 32.21 -25.86 -8.89
N ALA A 589 31.65 -24.81 -9.49
CA ALA A 589 32.34 -23.97 -10.45
C ALA A 589 33.40 -23.06 -9.80
N PHE A 590 33.33 -22.86 -8.48
CA PHE A 590 34.16 -21.88 -7.77
C PHE A 590 35.67 -21.98 -8.04
N PRO A 591 36.34 -23.15 -7.98
CA PRO A 591 37.78 -23.23 -8.27
C PRO A 591 38.12 -22.86 -9.72
N GLN A 592 37.24 -23.21 -10.68
CA GLN A 592 37.43 -22.85 -12.08
C GLN A 592 37.16 -21.36 -12.32
N ILE A 593 36.20 -20.77 -11.61
CA ILE A 593 35.97 -19.32 -11.60
C ILE A 593 37.21 -18.58 -11.08
N LEU A 594 37.83 -19.04 -9.99
CA LEU A 594 39.09 -18.47 -9.50
C LEU A 594 40.21 -18.55 -10.54
N LYS A 595 40.34 -19.69 -11.23
CA LYS A 595 41.32 -19.85 -12.30
C LYS A 595 41.08 -18.88 -13.46
N VAL A 596 39.82 -18.67 -13.85
CA VAL A 596 39.47 -17.69 -14.89
C VAL A 596 39.83 -16.27 -14.45
N LEU A 597 39.50 -15.89 -13.21
CA LEU A 597 39.82 -14.57 -12.67
C LEU A 597 41.33 -14.34 -12.56
N TYR A 598 42.09 -15.37 -12.18
CA TYR A 598 43.56 -15.32 -12.16
C TYR A 598 44.14 -15.15 -13.57
N ASN A 599 43.69 -15.96 -14.53
CA ASN A 599 44.15 -15.89 -15.93
C ASN A 599 43.74 -14.59 -16.66
N LYS A 600 42.84 -13.79 -16.08
CA LYS A 600 42.36 -12.51 -16.61
C LYS A 600 42.83 -11.34 -15.75
N ASP A 601 43.86 -11.54 -14.93
CA ASP A 601 44.50 -10.53 -14.10
C ASP A 601 43.56 -9.82 -13.11
N CYS A 602 42.37 -10.39 -12.84
CA CYS A 602 41.43 -9.85 -11.86
C CYS A 602 41.87 -10.14 -10.42
N VAL A 603 42.68 -11.17 -10.19
CA VAL A 603 43.22 -11.56 -8.88
C VAL A 603 44.65 -12.08 -9.02
N SER A 604 45.52 -11.68 -8.10
CA SER A 604 46.91 -12.17 -8.05
C SER A 604 47.05 -13.52 -7.32
N SER A 605 48.18 -14.19 -7.52
CA SER A 605 48.59 -15.39 -6.76
C SER A 605 48.54 -15.11 -5.26
N GLN A 606 49.14 -14.01 -4.83
CA GLN A 606 49.21 -13.60 -3.44
C GLN A 606 47.83 -13.33 -2.82
N ALA A 607 46.88 -12.76 -3.58
CA ALA A 607 45.51 -12.57 -3.09
C ALA A 607 44.77 -13.90 -2.87
N ILE A 608 44.97 -14.89 -3.76
CA ILE A 608 44.38 -16.23 -3.63
C ILE A 608 44.98 -16.96 -2.43
N ILE A 609 46.31 -16.92 -2.26
CA ILE A 609 47.01 -17.55 -1.14
C ILE A 609 46.57 -16.91 0.19
N TYR A 610 46.51 -15.57 0.26
CA TYR A 610 46.02 -14.87 1.43
C TYR A 610 44.56 -15.23 1.78
N TRP A 611 43.68 -15.27 0.77
CA TRP A 611 42.29 -15.69 0.96
C TRP A 611 42.21 -17.10 1.55
N PHE A 612 43.00 -18.05 1.01
CA PHE A 612 43.01 -19.43 1.46
C PHE A 612 43.47 -19.57 2.92
N GLN A 613 44.52 -18.84 3.32
CA GLN A 613 45.07 -18.93 4.66
C GLN A 613 44.21 -18.21 5.72
N LYS A 614 43.79 -16.98 5.44
CA LYS A 614 43.17 -16.09 6.44
C LYS A 614 41.96 -15.31 5.95
N GLY A 615 41.83 -15.07 4.64
CA GLY A 615 40.82 -14.16 4.10
C GLY A 615 39.43 -14.76 3.83
N ALA A 616 39.27 -16.09 3.88
CA ALA A 616 38.01 -16.76 3.53
C ALA A 616 36.86 -16.52 4.52
N LYS A 617 35.68 -16.21 3.97
CA LYS A 617 34.42 -16.01 4.72
C LYS A 617 33.89 -17.31 5.31
N ALA A 618 33.05 -17.23 6.34
CA ALA A 618 32.49 -18.40 7.03
C ALA A 618 31.56 -19.25 6.15
N GLN A 619 30.88 -18.62 5.19
CA GLN A 619 29.96 -19.24 4.24
C GLN A 619 30.66 -20.30 3.39
N GLY A 620 30.41 -21.58 3.69
CA GLY A 620 31.01 -22.70 2.94
C GLY A 620 32.53 -22.83 3.08
N LYS A 621 33.17 -22.18 4.07
CA LYS A 621 34.63 -22.04 4.19
C LYS A 621 35.39 -23.34 3.94
N GLN A 622 35.06 -24.38 4.71
CA GLN A 622 35.77 -25.67 4.63
C GLN A 622 35.64 -26.34 3.25
N HIS A 623 34.47 -26.20 2.61
CA HIS A 623 34.23 -26.76 1.29
C HIS A 623 35.06 -26.06 0.22
N PHE A 624 35.04 -24.72 0.18
CA PHE A 624 35.78 -23.95 -0.81
C PHE A 624 37.29 -24.06 -0.63
N LEU A 625 37.79 -24.04 0.62
CA LEU A 625 39.21 -24.27 0.86
C LEU A 625 39.64 -25.66 0.34
N LYS A 626 38.90 -26.72 0.68
CA LYS A 626 39.23 -28.06 0.17
C LYS A 626 39.18 -28.15 -1.36
N ALA A 627 38.19 -27.51 -1.99
CA ALA A 627 38.03 -27.52 -3.45
C ALA A 627 39.12 -26.73 -4.20
N SER A 628 39.65 -25.68 -3.58
CA SER A 628 40.68 -24.81 -4.15
C SER A 628 42.12 -25.21 -3.78
N GLU A 629 42.31 -26.19 -2.90
CA GLU A 629 43.63 -26.66 -2.46
C GLU A 629 44.59 -27.02 -3.61
N PRO A 630 44.17 -27.73 -4.68
CA PRO A 630 45.06 -28.04 -5.81
C PRO A 630 45.55 -26.79 -6.55
N LEU A 631 44.69 -25.77 -6.70
CA LEU A 631 45.05 -24.51 -7.35
C LEU A 631 46.04 -23.72 -6.48
N VAL A 632 45.84 -23.68 -5.16
CA VAL A 632 46.72 -22.97 -4.25
C VAL A 632 48.12 -23.61 -4.20
N LYS A 633 48.20 -24.94 -4.12
CA LYS A 633 49.49 -25.65 -4.17
C LYS A 633 50.27 -25.36 -5.45
N PHE A 634 49.56 -25.31 -6.58
CA PHE A 634 50.15 -24.93 -7.86
C PHE A 634 50.72 -23.50 -7.83
N LEU A 635 49.97 -22.53 -7.31
CA LEU A 635 50.42 -21.14 -7.23
C LEU A 635 51.59 -20.95 -6.26
N GLN A 636 51.61 -21.67 -5.14
CA GLN A 636 52.72 -21.63 -4.18
C GLN A 636 54.02 -22.16 -4.79
N ALA A 637 53.95 -23.29 -5.51
CA ALA A 637 55.12 -23.85 -6.19
C ALA A 637 55.67 -22.91 -7.29
N GLN A 638 54.80 -22.18 -7.99
CA GLN A 638 55.24 -21.18 -8.97
C GLN A 638 55.93 -19.97 -8.33
N GLU A 639 55.52 -19.54 -7.15
CA GLU A 639 56.20 -18.46 -6.42
C GLU A 639 57.57 -18.93 -5.88
N ASP A 640 57.65 -20.14 -5.33
CA ASP A 640 58.90 -20.72 -4.83
C ASP A 640 59.94 -20.90 -5.96
N GLU A 641 59.52 -21.33 -7.17
CA GLU A 641 60.41 -21.45 -8.34
C GLU A 641 60.88 -20.09 -8.88
N SER A 642 60.03 -19.05 -8.83
CA SER A 642 60.43 -17.70 -9.27
C SER A 642 61.42 -17.02 -8.32
N ASP A 643 61.29 -17.28 -7.01
CA ASP A 643 62.20 -16.74 -6.01
C ASP A 643 63.59 -17.40 -6.11
N GLU A 644 63.67 -18.67 -6.53
CA GLU A 644 64.95 -19.38 -6.79
C GLU A 644 65.65 -18.95 -8.09
N GLU A 645 64.94 -18.35 -9.06
CA GLU A 645 65.53 -17.82 -10.31
C GLU A 645 65.98 -16.35 -10.20
N GLU A 646 65.53 -15.61 -9.18
CA GLU A 646 65.91 -14.20 -8.92
C GLU A 646 67.06 -14.04 -7.90
N GLU A 647 67.43 -15.09 -7.15
CA GLU A 647 68.65 -15.17 -6.30
C GLU A 647 69.88 -15.66 -7.09
#